data_AF-A0A7S7NKN3-F1
#
_entry.id   AF-A0A7S7NKN3-F1
#
_cell.length_a   1.000
_cell.length_b   1.000
_cell.length_c   1.000
_cell.angle_alpha   90.00
_cell.angle_beta   90.00
_cell.angle_gamma   90.00
#
_symmetry.space_group_name_H-M   'P 1'
#
loop_
_entity.id
_entity.type
_entity.pdbx_description
1 polymer ?
#
loop_
_entity_poly.entity_id
_entity_poly.type
_entity_poly.pdbx_seq_one_letter_code
_entity_poly.pdbx_strand_id
1 'polypeptide(L)'
;MVAPGKIRFGPYLFDLREQRLSGPAGEIPLNLKSAAVLAYLVQRPGQIVPKDELLHAVWADTAVTDDALVQRVLDVRKALGDNSKTPQYIRTHPKRGYEFVAGPETPPAKPGATRWWRPVLAFALTVAAGALFWFGRKPPAAPVELKIAQMTFLPGMEDYPAFDATGRRILYGSDENGTANLWILEESSGDRRQVTQSKANLSEPDWSPDSDWIAYRSEEGKGGLFAKSLVTGETAPIAEFGHHPRWSPDGRFVAFHTAGAQSDIYIWKKEDRSLRRVVVTTPTLHSLSWPAWSQDGQMLYFIATAQFRSETAQTRSPDWVYLGHQIWRVNAAGGEAKVVTPGTGVLKDGGFDYDRTRSQLVFVGLDRGLWRSEIDGRTGAETARPVRLTLTTQGHQHPRFSPGGEIAFSAIAAPEALWLVPFKPDGRLDEAAMARLTTGAASVRAPVLSPDGRRIVYFLWQGERFELWLLDLETRAVRPIGPNDQLSRTSPSWIDEGRGLAYDLMDGRNRERRRALFNQDYSKLVDEKVLDGAPSGRAPSNWDPTGRFRPYVESKDGQQNLWLERKDSTPLRLAGPGHYQGATWSVGGRRIYYQSDEDGWFNIWLLDFDPARGTPIGPPRQSSYFRGSPYLLSDSNLGFAMQPKGLVVPLLENRGDLWLIRSH
;
A
#
# COMPACT_ATOMS: atom_id res chain seq x y z
N MET A 1 6.13 22.47 -37.33
CA MET A 1 5.73 22.63 -35.92
C MET A 1 5.67 21.24 -35.31
N VAL A 2 6.43 21.00 -34.24
CA VAL A 2 6.41 19.73 -33.51
C VAL A 2 5.21 19.75 -32.57
N ALA A 3 4.42 18.68 -32.53
CA ALA A 3 3.24 18.58 -31.65
C ALA A 3 3.64 18.71 -30.16
N PRO A 4 2.79 19.27 -29.28
CA PRO A 4 3.10 19.41 -27.86
C PRO A 4 3.42 18.05 -27.23
N GLY A 5 4.62 17.92 -26.63
CA GLY A 5 5.11 16.68 -26.04
C GLY A 5 6.14 15.90 -26.88
N LYS A 6 6.45 16.34 -28.11
CA LYS A 6 7.54 15.76 -28.91
C LYS A 6 8.77 16.68 -28.90
N ILE A 7 9.96 16.14 -28.69
CA ILE A 7 11.23 16.87 -28.74
C ILE A 7 12.05 16.38 -29.93
N ARG A 8 12.51 17.29 -30.78
CA ARG A 8 13.39 16.99 -31.91
C ARG A 8 14.83 17.40 -31.59
N PHE A 9 15.78 16.51 -31.81
CA PHE A 9 17.21 16.76 -31.67
C PHE A 9 17.98 16.00 -32.74
N GLY A 10 18.76 16.71 -33.55
CA GLY A 10 19.41 16.15 -34.74
C GLY A 10 18.39 15.43 -35.66
N PRO A 11 18.70 14.20 -36.10
CA PRO A 11 17.80 13.41 -36.95
C PRO A 11 16.69 12.69 -36.18
N TYR A 12 16.61 12.88 -34.86
CA TYR A 12 15.71 12.12 -33.97
C TYR A 12 14.51 12.95 -33.49
N LEU A 13 13.39 12.26 -33.30
CA LEU A 13 12.19 12.77 -32.68
C LEU A 13 11.83 11.85 -31.50
N PHE A 14 11.76 12.41 -30.30
CA PHE A 14 11.36 11.69 -29.09
C PHE A 14 9.99 12.17 -28.62
N ASP A 15 9.04 11.25 -28.51
CA ASP A 15 7.73 11.52 -27.93
C ASP A 15 7.78 11.30 -26.41
N LEU A 16 7.60 12.36 -25.62
CA LEU A 16 7.64 12.29 -24.16
C LEU A 16 6.44 11.55 -23.57
N ARG A 17 5.30 11.51 -24.27
CA ARG A 17 4.07 10.86 -23.79
C ARG A 17 4.11 9.37 -24.08
N GLU A 18 4.50 9.02 -25.29
CA GLU A 18 4.59 7.62 -25.70
C GLU A 18 5.95 6.97 -25.34
N GLN A 19 6.94 7.78 -24.92
CA GLN A 19 8.33 7.37 -24.68
C GLN A 19 8.96 6.64 -25.89
N ARG A 20 8.60 7.07 -27.10
CA ARG A 20 9.07 6.46 -28.35
C ARG A 20 10.10 7.34 -29.04
N LEU A 21 11.18 6.70 -29.51
CA LEU A 21 12.23 7.34 -30.30
C LEU A 21 12.03 7.01 -31.77
N SER A 22 12.07 8.01 -32.63
CA SER A 22 12.07 7.85 -34.09
C SER A 22 13.28 8.53 -34.71
N GLY A 23 13.90 7.87 -35.68
CA GLY A 23 14.99 8.41 -36.50
C GLY A 23 14.65 8.41 -37.98
N PRO A 24 15.62 8.69 -38.87
CA PRO A 24 15.40 8.78 -40.32
C PRO A 24 14.89 7.49 -40.97
N ALA A 25 15.22 6.33 -40.39
CA ALA A 25 14.85 5.00 -40.87
C ALA A 25 13.53 4.47 -40.26
N GLY A 26 12.83 5.27 -39.46
CA GLY A 26 11.62 4.86 -38.75
C GLY A 26 11.82 4.82 -37.23
N GLU A 27 10.99 4.03 -36.55
CA GLU A 27 11.02 3.90 -35.10
C GLU A 27 12.24 3.11 -34.63
N ILE A 28 12.87 3.59 -33.55
CA ILE A 28 14.04 2.96 -32.92
C ILE A 28 13.61 2.44 -31.55
N PRO A 29 13.59 1.12 -31.34
CA PRO A 29 13.12 0.55 -30.08
C PRO A 29 14.07 0.92 -28.93
N LEU A 30 13.49 1.37 -27.82
CA LEU A 30 14.18 1.58 -26.54
C LEU A 30 13.42 0.84 -25.45
N ASN A 31 14.14 0.25 -24.49
CA ASN A 31 13.49 -0.30 -23.29
C ASN A 31 12.92 0.84 -22.43
N LEU A 32 11.86 0.56 -21.65
CA LEU A 32 11.15 1.56 -20.84
C LEU A 32 12.07 2.41 -19.95
N LYS A 33 13.06 1.79 -19.30
CA LYS A 33 13.99 2.51 -18.42
C LYS A 33 15.01 3.35 -19.20
N SER A 34 15.43 2.93 -20.39
CA SER A 34 16.29 3.72 -21.29
C SER A 34 15.52 4.89 -21.89
N ALA A 35 14.26 4.66 -22.26
CA ALA A 35 13.36 5.71 -22.71
C ALA A 35 13.09 6.72 -21.59
N ALA A 36 12.92 6.27 -20.34
CA ALA A 36 12.81 7.14 -19.17
C ALA A 36 14.09 7.94 -18.90
N VAL A 37 15.29 7.31 -18.98
CA VAL A 37 16.58 8.02 -18.89
C VAL A 37 16.68 9.08 -19.99
N LEU A 38 16.37 8.73 -21.24
CA LEU A 38 16.40 9.68 -22.36
C LEU A 38 15.38 10.80 -22.14
N ALA A 39 14.15 10.49 -21.73
CA ALA A 39 13.09 11.45 -21.42
C ALA A 39 13.54 12.46 -20.35
N TYR A 40 14.20 11.97 -19.29
CA TYR A 40 14.67 12.81 -18.20
C TYR A 40 15.79 13.76 -18.64
N LEU A 41 16.69 13.27 -19.50
CA LEU A 41 17.81 14.01 -20.06
C LEU A 41 17.38 15.05 -21.11
N VAL A 42 16.50 14.70 -22.05
CA VAL A 42 16.06 15.62 -23.12
C VAL A 42 15.19 16.78 -22.61
N GLN A 43 14.56 16.63 -21.44
CA GLN A 43 13.82 17.69 -20.77
C GLN A 43 14.74 18.71 -20.07
N ARG A 44 16.03 18.40 -19.93
CA ARG A 44 17.05 19.22 -19.26
C ARG A 44 18.30 19.42 -20.13
N PRO A 45 18.17 19.93 -21.37
CA PRO A 45 19.32 20.11 -22.26
C PRO A 45 20.33 21.08 -21.64
N GLY A 46 21.62 20.72 -21.71
CA GLY A 46 22.73 21.50 -21.16
C GLY A 46 22.88 21.45 -19.63
N GLN A 47 22.05 20.70 -18.90
CA GLN A 47 22.19 20.51 -17.46
C GLN A 47 22.90 19.20 -17.14
N ILE A 48 23.81 19.23 -16.15
CA ILE A 48 24.43 18.02 -15.61
C ILE A 48 23.46 17.41 -14.60
N VAL A 49 22.92 16.24 -14.92
CA VAL A 49 22.02 15.49 -14.05
C VAL A 49 22.85 14.47 -13.25
N PRO A 50 22.88 14.57 -11.90
CA PRO A 50 23.55 13.62 -11.03
C PRO A 50 23.08 12.18 -11.24
N LYS A 51 23.98 11.21 -10.97
CA LYS A 51 23.63 9.80 -11.06
C LYS A 51 22.50 9.42 -10.11
N ASP A 52 22.57 9.86 -8.86
CA ASP A 52 21.56 9.57 -7.84
C ASP A 52 20.19 10.15 -8.21
N GLU A 53 20.17 11.31 -8.87
CA GLU A 53 18.95 11.92 -9.40
C GLU A 53 18.35 11.08 -10.54
N LEU A 54 19.17 10.63 -11.50
CA LEU A 54 18.71 9.75 -12.57
C LEU A 54 18.27 8.38 -12.04
N LEU A 55 18.99 7.84 -11.06
CA LEU A 55 18.66 6.59 -10.39
C LEU A 55 17.31 6.72 -9.68
N HIS A 56 17.11 7.78 -8.90
CA HIS A 56 15.85 8.02 -8.20
C HIS A 56 14.70 8.30 -9.18
N ALA A 57 14.92 9.12 -10.21
CA ALA A 57 13.89 9.47 -11.18
C ALA A 57 13.42 8.28 -12.02
N VAL A 58 14.30 7.32 -12.30
CA VAL A 58 13.99 6.18 -13.18
C VAL A 58 13.71 4.89 -12.38
N TRP A 59 14.18 4.76 -11.14
CA TRP A 59 14.05 3.56 -10.29
C TRP A 59 13.59 3.87 -8.86
N ALA A 60 12.71 4.86 -8.66
CA ALA A 60 12.23 5.34 -7.35
C ALA A 60 11.94 4.24 -6.30
N ASP A 61 11.40 3.08 -6.72
CA ASP A 61 11.02 1.96 -5.83
C ASP A 61 11.90 0.69 -5.98
N THR A 62 13.04 0.79 -6.67
CA THR A 62 13.91 -0.36 -6.94
C THR A 62 15.35 -0.04 -6.56
N ALA A 63 15.90 -0.75 -5.57
CA ALA A 63 17.33 -0.67 -5.26
C ALA A 63 18.14 -1.23 -6.45
N VAL A 64 18.76 -0.35 -7.22
CA VAL A 64 19.62 -0.69 -8.35
C VAL A 64 21.02 -0.12 -8.14
N THR A 65 22.02 -0.81 -8.68
CA THR A 65 23.41 -0.36 -8.62
C THR A 65 23.70 0.70 -9.69
N ASP A 66 24.76 1.49 -9.51
CA ASP A 66 25.29 2.44 -10.49
C ASP A 66 25.44 1.83 -11.90
N ASP A 67 25.79 0.55 -11.96
CA ASP A 67 25.95 -0.20 -13.21
C ASP A 67 24.64 -0.29 -14.02
N ALA A 68 23.48 -0.31 -13.36
CA ALA A 68 22.19 -0.32 -14.05
C ALA A 68 21.97 0.99 -14.83
N LEU A 69 22.30 2.14 -14.23
CA LEU A 69 22.24 3.44 -14.93
C LEU A 69 23.25 3.50 -16.07
N VAL A 70 24.48 3.01 -15.85
CA VAL A 70 25.50 2.96 -16.90
C VAL A 70 25.02 2.15 -18.10
N GLN A 71 24.41 0.98 -17.87
CA GLN A 71 23.85 0.15 -18.94
C GLN A 71 22.72 0.85 -19.69
N ARG A 72 21.80 1.54 -19.00
CA ARG A 72 20.74 2.32 -19.68
C ARG A 72 21.29 3.47 -20.51
N VAL A 73 22.32 4.17 -20.04
CA VAL A 73 22.96 5.22 -20.84
C VAL A 73 23.68 4.62 -22.05
N LEU A 74 24.28 3.43 -21.94
CA LEU A 74 24.84 2.71 -23.09
C LEU A 74 23.77 2.31 -24.10
N ASP A 75 22.60 1.82 -23.65
CA ASP A 75 21.46 1.49 -24.50
C ASP A 75 20.96 2.72 -25.28
N VAL A 76 20.82 3.87 -24.60
CA VAL A 76 20.44 5.13 -25.23
C VAL A 76 21.48 5.60 -26.25
N ARG A 77 22.77 5.55 -25.91
CA ARG A 77 23.84 5.91 -26.84
C ARG A 77 23.84 5.03 -28.09
N LYS A 78 23.65 3.71 -27.92
CA LYS A 78 23.56 2.77 -29.04
C LYS A 78 22.38 3.11 -29.95
N ALA A 79 21.22 3.45 -29.39
CA ALA A 79 20.04 3.85 -30.17
C ALA A 79 20.25 5.17 -30.93
N LEU A 80 21.04 6.10 -30.38
CA LEU A 80 21.35 7.40 -30.99
C LEU A 80 22.60 7.38 -31.88
N GLY A 81 23.27 6.24 -32.03
CA GLY A 81 24.58 6.17 -32.71
C GLY A 81 25.67 7.01 -32.03
N ASP A 82 25.52 7.31 -30.74
CA ASP A 82 26.38 8.20 -29.96
C ASP A 82 27.62 7.47 -29.43
N ASN A 83 28.77 8.15 -29.44
CA ASN A 83 30.06 7.59 -28.98
C ASN A 83 30.51 8.25 -27.68
N SER A 84 30.78 7.47 -26.64
CA SER A 84 31.18 7.98 -25.33
C SER A 84 32.51 8.77 -25.33
N LYS A 85 33.41 8.53 -26.30
CA LYS A 85 34.66 9.27 -26.46
C LYS A 85 34.48 10.61 -27.20
N THR A 86 33.45 10.72 -28.03
CA THR A 86 33.11 11.91 -28.83
C THR A 86 31.60 12.16 -28.76
N PRO A 87 31.06 12.54 -27.58
CA PRO A 87 29.63 12.55 -27.35
C PRO A 87 28.93 13.66 -28.14
N GLN A 88 27.97 13.28 -28.98
CA GLN A 88 27.10 14.19 -29.72
C GLN A 88 25.77 14.44 -29.01
N TYR A 89 25.31 13.51 -28.16
CA TYR A 89 24.02 13.60 -27.48
C TYR A 89 24.14 13.52 -25.96
N ILE A 90 24.88 12.54 -25.43
CA ILE A 90 25.03 12.37 -23.97
C ILE A 90 26.50 12.48 -23.59
N ARG A 91 26.87 13.53 -22.85
CA ARG A 91 28.20 13.69 -22.26
C ARG A 91 28.23 13.10 -20.85
N THR A 92 29.27 12.30 -20.56
CA THR A 92 29.50 11.79 -19.20
C THR A 92 30.46 12.71 -18.45
N HIS A 93 30.05 13.15 -17.27
CA HIS A 93 30.89 13.90 -16.34
C HIS A 93 31.29 12.98 -15.17
N PRO A 94 32.55 12.50 -15.12
CA PRO A 94 32.99 11.58 -14.07
C PRO A 94 32.67 12.11 -12.67
N LYS A 95 32.09 11.25 -11.82
CA LYS A 95 31.63 11.55 -10.44
C LYS A 95 30.53 12.62 -10.31
N ARG A 96 30.03 13.20 -11.43
CA ARG A 96 29.03 14.26 -11.43
C ARG A 96 27.72 13.90 -12.14
N GLY A 97 27.75 12.98 -13.10
CA GLY A 97 26.54 12.49 -13.78
C GLY A 97 26.58 12.61 -15.30
N TYR A 98 25.43 12.88 -15.91
CA TYR A 98 25.24 12.90 -17.37
C TYR A 98 24.58 14.21 -17.84
N GLU A 99 24.97 14.68 -19.02
CA GLU A 99 24.44 15.91 -19.62
C GLU A 99 23.92 15.60 -21.03
N PHE A 100 22.72 16.09 -21.36
CA PHE A 100 22.20 16.05 -22.72
C PHE A 100 22.64 17.28 -23.50
N VAL A 101 23.49 17.11 -24.52
CA VAL A 101 24.20 18.23 -25.16
C VAL A 101 23.59 18.66 -26.49
N ALA A 102 22.65 17.89 -27.05
CA ALA A 102 21.94 18.27 -28.27
C ALA A 102 20.77 19.20 -27.92
N GLY A 103 20.89 20.50 -28.21
CA GLY A 103 19.80 21.46 -28.04
C GLY A 103 18.65 21.23 -29.05
N PRO A 104 17.40 21.63 -28.74
CA PRO A 104 16.30 21.55 -29.69
C PRO A 104 16.48 22.54 -30.86
N GLU A 105 16.42 22.06 -32.10
CA GLU A 105 16.50 22.90 -33.29
C GLU A 105 15.28 23.83 -33.41
N THR A 106 15.51 25.14 -33.29
CA THR A 106 14.51 26.15 -33.66
C THR A 106 14.67 26.43 -35.17
N PRO A 107 13.61 26.32 -35.99
CA PRO A 107 13.75 26.54 -37.44
C PRO A 107 14.07 28.01 -37.75
N PRO A 108 14.97 28.30 -38.72
CA PRO A 108 15.39 29.66 -39.03
C PRO A 108 14.28 30.43 -39.76
N ALA A 109 14.00 31.65 -39.31
CA ALA A 109 13.08 32.57 -39.97
C ALA A 109 13.72 33.16 -41.24
N LYS A 110 13.03 33.05 -42.38
CA LYS A 110 13.40 33.75 -43.62
C LYS A 110 12.96 35.22 -43.56
N PRO A 111 13.77 36.18 -44.06
CA PRO A 111 13.43 37.59 -44.08
C PRO A 111 12.66 38.00 -45.34
N GLY A 112 11.73 38.95 -45.20
CA GLY A 112 11.04 39.61 -46.31
C GLY A 112 10.07 40.70 -45.85
N ALA A 113 10.39 41.95 -46.20
CA ALA A 113 9.75 43.24 -45.89
C ALA A 113 8.20 43.28 -45.96
N THR A 114 7.45 44.18 -45.29
CA THR A 114 7.45 45.65 -45.48
C THR A 114 6.45 46.35 -44.53
N ARG A 115 6.70 47.65 -44.27
CA ARG A 115 5.86 48.75 -43.71
C ARG A 115 5.80 48.94 -42.19
N TRP A 116 6.60 49.93 -41.75
CA TRP A 116 7.13 50.21 -40.43
C TRP A 116 6.55 51.52 -39.89
N TRP A 117 5.45 51.50 -39.13
CA TRP A 117 5.18 52.52 -38.08
C TRP A 117 3.89 52.24 -37.31
N ARG A 118 2.92 51.52 -37.88
CA ARG A 118 1.71 51.10 -37.15
C ARG A 118 1.90 49.96 -36.11
N PRO A 119 2.86 49.01 -36.24
CA PRO A 119 3.00 47.95 -35.23
C PRO A 119 3.83 48.36 -34.01
N VAL A 120 4.55 49.48 -34.01
CA VAL A 120 5.45 49.86 -32.90
C VAL A 120 4.66 50.22 -31.63
N LEU A 121 3.51 50.87 -31.76
CA LEU A 121 2.64 51.20 -30.62
C LEU A 121 1.87 49.97 -30.09
N ALA A 122 1.44 49.09 -31.00
CA ALA A 122 0.77 47.84 -30.64
C ALA A 122 1.75 46.85 -29.98
N PHE A 123 2.99 46.76 -30.47
CA PHE A 123 4.06 45.94 -29.90
C PHE A 123 4.54 46.48 -28.56
N ALA A 124 4.67 47.80 -28.39
CA ALA A 124 5.00 48.38 -27.08
C ALA A 124 3.92 48.09 -26.03
N LEU A 125 2.64 48.13 -26.41
CA LEU A 125 1.52 47.77 -25.51
C LEU A 125 1.42 46.25 -25.27
N THR A 126 1.75 45.39 -26.24
CA THR A 126 1.81 43.93 -26.02
C THR A 126 3.05 43.50 -25.25
N VAL A 127 4.17 44.20 -25.39
CA VAL A 127 5.38 43.95 -24.59
C VAL A 127 5.18 44.48 -23.17
N ALA A 128 4.51 45.61 -22.97
CA ALA A 128 4.16 46.09 -21.63
C ALA A 128 3.11 45.19 -20.95
N ALA A 129 2.07 44.75 -21.67
CA ALA A 129 1.08 43.80 -21.16
C ALA A 129 1.69 42.40 -20.97
N GLY A 130 2.59 41.97 -21.86
CA GLY A 130 3.35 40.74 -21.77
C GLY A 130 4.35 40.76 -20.62
N ALA A 131 5.01 41.89 -20.36
CA ALA A 131 5.90 42.09 -19.22
C ALA A 131 5.10 42.16 -17.91
N LEU A 132 3.94 42.82 -17.87
CA LEU A 132 3.04 42.77 -16.71
C LEU A 132 2.47 41.35 -16.48
N PHE A 133 2.24 40.58 -17.55
CA PHE A 133 1.84 39.17 -17.48
C PHE A 133 2.98 38.24 -17.07
N TRP A 134 4.23 38.57 -17.42
CA TRP A 134 5.42 37.76 -17.12
C TRP A 134 6.01 38.09 -15.73
N PHE A 135 6.03 39.36 -15.33
CA PHE A 135 6.42 39.82 -13.99
C PHE A 135 5.29 39.75 -12.96
N GLY A 136 4.02 39.65 -13.39
CA GLY A 136 2.87 39.39 -12.52
C GLY A 136 2.65 37.90 -12.24
N ARG A 137 3.27 37.00 -13.01
CA ARG A 137 3.33 35.57 -12.68
C ARG A 137 4.34 35.38 -11.55
N LYS A 138 3.83 35.17 -10.33
CA LYS A 138 4.63 34.53 -9.29
C LYS A 138 5.25 33.27 -9.91
N PRO A 139 6.58 33.06 -9.83
CA PRO A 139 7.16 31.78 -10.23
C PRO A 139 6.34 30.66 -9.56
N PRO A 140 6.08 29.53 -10.25
CA PRO A 140 5.48 28.39 -9.58
C PRO A 140 6.31 28.14 -8.33
N ALA A 141 5.64 28.09 -7.17
CA ALA A 141 6.30 27.84 -5.91
C ALA A 141 7.23 26.64 -6.11
N ALA A 142 8.47 26.74 -5.62
CA ALA A 142 9.36 25.59 -5.60
C ALA A 142 8.60 24.39 -5.04
N PRO A 143 8.77 23.18 -5.59
CA PRO A 143 8.08 22.00 -5.07
C PRO A 143 8.37 21.93 -3.57
N VAL A 144 7.30 21.99 -2.76
CA VAL A 144 7.41 21.87 -1.31
C VAL A 144 8.02 20.50 -1.05
N GLU A 145 9.22 20.48 -0.49
CA GLU A 145 9.88 19.23 -0.10
C GLU A 145 9.14 18.69 1.12
N LEU A 146 8.26 17.70 0.88
CA LEU A 146 7.54 17.02 1.94
C LEU A 146 8.50 16.05 2.61
N LYS A 147 8.84 16.32 3.87
CA LYS A 147 9.60 15.38 4.69
C LYS A 147 8.62 14.44 5.38
N ILE A 148 8.67 13.17 4.98
CA ILE A 148 7.83 12.12 5.53
C ILE A 148 8.72 11.24 6.43
N ALA A 149 8.34 11.08 7.69
CA ALA A 149 9.08 10.28 8.66
C ALA A 149 8.17 9.32 9.41
N GLN A 150 8.62 8.07 9.58
CA GLN A 150 7.99 7.11 10.47
C GLN A 150 8.34 7.47 11.92
N MET A 151 7.32 7.48 12.79
CA MET A 151 7.42 7.90 14.18
C MET A 151 7.44 6.71 15.15
N THR A 152 6.70 5.64 14.86
CA THR A 152 6.67 4.41 15.67
C THR A 152 7.24 3.23 14.90
N PHE A 153 7.88 2.29 15.60
CA PHE A 153 8.54 1.13 15.00
C PHE A 153 8.18 -0.18 15.74
N LEU A 154 6.95 -0.31 16.23
CA LEU A 154 6.57 -1.31 17.22
C LEU A 154 5.92 -2.55 16.57
N PRO A 155 5.88 -3.70 17.28
CA PRO A 155 5.35 -4.94 16.72
C PRO A 155 3.79 -5.02 16.69
N GLY A 156 3.08 -3.89 16.71
CA GLY A 156 1.61 -3.84 16.83
C GLY A 156 0.92 -2.88 15.85
N MET A 157 -0.36 -2.65 16.09
CA MET A 157 -1.16 -1.63 15.42
C MET A 157 -1.06 -0.32 16.20
N GLU A 158 -0.44 0.69 15.59
CA GLU A 158 -0.54 2.08 16.02
C GLU A 158 -1.40 2.89 15.06
N ASP A 159 -2.51 3.41 15.59
CA ASP A 159 -3.51 4.08 14.79
C ASP A 159 -4.18 5.27 15.50
N TYR A 160 -5.02 5.99 14.75
CA TYR A 160 -5.79 7.13 15.21
C TYR A 160 -4.94 8.18 15.94
N PRO A 161 -3.88 8.73 15.31
CA PRO A 161 -3.11 9.79 15.93
C PRO A 161 -4.01 11.00 16.21
N ALA A 162 -3.70 11.77 17.26
CA ALA A 162 -4.35 13.04 17.59
C ALA A 162 -3.35 13.95 18.30
N PHE A 163 -3.18 15.17 17.81
CA PHE A 163 -2.27 16.13 18.42
C PHE A 163 -2.86 16.81 19.65
N ASP A 164 -2.01 17.10 20.62
CA ASP A 164 -2.32 18.07 21.66
C ASP A 164 -2.36 19.52 21.12
N ALA A 165 -2.75 20.46 21.98
CA ALA A 165 -2.86 21.87 21.60
C ALA A 165 -1.52 22.51 21.23
N THR A 166 -0.39 21.89 21.62
CA THR A 166 0.96 22.38 21.30
C THR A 166 1.53 21.79 20.02
N GLY A 167 0.95 20.70 19.51
CA GLY A 167 1.47 19.92 18.40
C GLY A 167 2.71 19.07 18.75
N ARG A 168 3.14 19.04 20.02
CA ARG A 168 4.36 18.31 20.46
C ARG A 168 4.07 16.91 20.97
N ARG A 169 2.81 16.62 21.29
CA ARG A 169 2.38 15.30 21.78
C ARG A 169 1.35 14.72 20.84
N ILE A 170 1.49 13.43 20.55
CA ILE A 170 0.56 12.66 19.74
C ILE A 170 -0.06 11.58 20.63
N LEU A 171 -1.38 11.64 20.82
CA LEU A 171 -2.17 10.55 21.40
C LEU A 171 -2.57 9.58 20.30
N TYR A 172 -2.51 8.29 20.59
CA TYR A 172 -2.81 7.25 19.61
C TYR A 172 -3.25 5.96 20.30
N GLY A 173 -3.90 5.07 19.56
CA GLY A 173 -4.17 3.70 19.98
C GLY A 173 -2.95 2.81 19.73
N SER A 174 -2.62 1.92 20.67
CA SER A 174 -1.62 0.87 20.45
C SER A 174 -1.98 -0.42 21.15
N ASP A 175 -1.88 -1.52 20.42
CA ASP A 175 -2.02 -2.88 20.95
C ASP A 175 -0.68 -3.56 21.25
N GLU A 176 0.42 -2.80 21.43
CA GLU A 176 1.77 -3.34 21.64
C GLU A 176 1.88 -4.36 22.80
N ASN A 177 0.93 -4.32 23.74
CA ASN A 177 0.82 -5.25 24.87
C ASN A 177 -0.32 -6.29 24.73
N GLY A 178 -0.83 -6.52 23.51
CA GLY A 178 -1.86 -7.49 23.17
C GLY A 178 -3.31 -7.00 23.33
N THR A 179 -3.55 -5.81 23.89
CA THR A 179 -4.88 -5.19 23.98
C THR A 179 -4.74 -3.70 23.73
N ALA A 180 -5.53 -3.16 22.80
CA ALA A 180 -5.44 -1.77 22.39
C ALA A 180 -5.70 -0.83 23.57
N ASN A 181 -4.73 0.02 23.89
CA ASN A 181 -4.83 1.07 24.89
C ASN A 181 -4.33 2.39 24.30
N LEU A 182 -4.56 3.49 25.01
CA LEU A 182 -4.16 4.82 24.55
C LEU A 182 -2.79 5.21 25.09
N TRP A 183 -1.96 5.74 24.21
CA TRP A 183 -0.58 6.12 24.46
C TRP A 183 -0.31 7.54 24.00
N ILE A 184 0.62 8.21 24.67
CA ILE A 184 1.15 9.51 24.24
C ILE A 184 2.60 9.32 23.81
N LEU A 185 2.90 9.80 22.61
CA LEU A 185 4.23 9.95 22.03
C LEU A 185 4.65 11.42 22.13
N GLU A 186 5.82 11.65 22.72
CA GLU A 186 6.54 12.94 22.66
C GLU A 186 7.28 13.03 21.33
N GLU A 187 6.88 13.97 20.49
CA GLU A 187 7.34 14.08 19.10
C GLU A 187 8.86 14.29 18.99
N SER A 188 9.43 15.07 19.91
CA SER A 188 10.84 15.48 19.86
C SER A 188 11.83 14.43 20.37
N SER A 189 11.45 13.66 21.40
CA SER A 189 12.32 12.64 22.00
C SER A 189 12.01 11.22 21.52
N GLY A 190 10.81 11.00 21.01
CA GLY A 190 10.29 9.66 20.73
C GLY A 190 9.84 8.91 21.99
N ASP A 191 9.82 9.57 23.16
CA ASP A 191 9.39 8.94 24.41
C ASP A 191 7.89 8.63 24.37
N ARG A 192 7.51 7.49 24.94
CA ARG A 192 6.13 6.99 24.92
C ARG A 192 5.67 6.66 26.32
N ARG A 193 4.42 7.00 26.64
CA ARG A 193 3.79 6.61 27.90
C ARG A 193 2.35 6.19 27.69
N GLN A 194 1.97 5.11 28.37
CA GLN A 194 0.60 4.63 28.39
C GLN A 194 -0.27 5.55 29.26
N VAL A 195 -1.48 5.85 28.81
CA VAL A 195 -2.43 6.79 29.47
C VAL A 195 -3.65 6.06 30.06
N THR A 196 -3.99 4.92 29.49
CA THR A 196 -5.10 4.07 29.92
C THR A 196 -4.62 2.65 30.14
N GLN A 197 -5.22 1.95 31.10
CA GLN A 197 -4.96 0.54 31.35
C GLN A 197 -6.30 -0.18 31.41
N SER A 198 -6.69 -0.77 30.28
CA SER A 198 -7.90 -1.56 30.13
C SER A 198 -7.58 -2.97 29.64
N LYS A 199 -8.46 -3.91 29.99
CA LYS A 199 -8.49 -5.27 29.45
C LYS A 199 -9.37 -5.39 28.20
N ALA A 200 -10.09 -4.33 27.83
CA ALA A 200 -10.79 -4.23 26.58
C ALA A 200 -10.09 -3.21 25.67
N ASN A 201 -10.39 -3.27 24.37
CA ASN A 201 -9.79 -2.37 23.40
C ASN A 201 -10.31 -0.94 23.60
N LEU A 202 -9.38 0.02 23.65
CA LEU A 202 -9.63 1.45 23.64
C LEU A 202 -9.01 2.06 22.38
N SER A 203 -9.75 2.91 21.67
CA SER A 203 -9.35 3.42 20.35
C SER A 203 -9.95 4.79 20.03
N GLU A 204 -9.71 5.28 18.81
CA GLU A 204 -10.30 6.49 18.24
C GLU A 204 -10.17 7.75 19.14
N PRO A 205 -8.98 8.06 19.70
CA PRO A 205 -8.87 9.16 20.63
C PRO A 205 -8.90 10.55 19.97
N ASP A 206 -9.29 11.56 20.74
CA ASP A 206 -9.14 12.97 20.39
C ASP A 206 -8.83 13.83 21.62
N TRP A 207 -8.01 14.88 21.44
CA TRP A 207 -7.66 15.82 22.49
C TRP A 207 -8.64 16.98 22.57
N SER A 208 -8.97 17.39 23.79
CA SER A 208 -9.60 18.68 24.01
C SER A 208 -8.62 19.81 23.64
N PRO A 209 -9.14 20.97 23.20
CA PRO A 209 -8.30 22.09 22.76
C PRO A 209 -7.46 22.70 23.89
N ASP A 210 -7.84 22.47 25.15
CA ASP A 210 -7.11 22.90 26.35
C ASP A 210 -6.08 21.86 26.83
N SER A 211 -5.98 20.70 26.18
CA SER A 211 -5.03 19.66 26.52
C SER A 211 -5.26 18.91 27.84
N ASP A 212 -6.40 19.13 28.49
CA ASP A 212 -6.70 18.56 29.81
C ASP A 212 -7.58 17.30 29.74
N TRP A 213 -8.29 17.10 28.64
CA TRP A 213 -9.22 16.00 28.44
C TRP A 213 -8.92 15.25 27.15
N ILE A 214 -9.20 13.96 27.17
CA ILE A 214 -9.20 13.10 25.99
C ILE A 214 -10.60 12.52 25.83
N ALA A 215 -11.12 12.47 24.60
CA ALA A 215 -12.28 11.65 24.27
C ALA A 215 -11.79 10.39 23.55
N TYR A 216 -12.45 9.25 23.77
CA TYR A 216 -12.05 7.97 23.17
C TYR A 216 -13.20 6.98 23.13
N ARG A 217 -13.06 5.95 22.31
CA ARG A 217 -13.94 4.79 22.27
C ARG A 217 -13.41 3.70 23.18
N SER A 218 -14.31 3.06 23.91
CA SER A 218 -14.04 1.90 24.75
C SER A 218 -14.93 0.73 24.33
N GLU A 219 -14.36 -0.47 24.28
CA GLU A 219 -15.11 -1.74 24.14
C GLU A 219 -15.41 -2.39 25.50
N GLU A 220 -15.16 -1.69 26.62
CA GLU A 220 -15.55 -2.19 27.95
C GLU A 220 -17.08 -2.26 28.10
N GLY A 221 -17.57 -3.36 28.69
CA GLY A 221 -18.99 -3.54 28.96
C GLY A 221 -19.83 -3.60 27.67
N LYS A 222 -20.71 -2.62 27.47
CA LYS A 222 -21.52 -2.50 26.23
C LYS A 222 -20.79 -1.75 25.11
N GLY A 223 -19.61 -1.23 25.39
CA GLY A 223 -18.91 -0.29 24.54
C GLY A 223 -19.51 1.13 24.57
N GLY A 224 -18.78 2.10 24.06
CA GLY A 224 -19.23 3.49 23.99
C GLY A 224 -18.10 4.51 23.94
N LEU A 225 -18.47 5.78 24.06
CA LEU A 225 -17.57 6.92 24.05
C LEU A 225 -17.43 7.49 25.46
N PHE A 226 -16.22 7.87 25.82
CA PHE A 226 -15.86 8.39 27.13
C PHE A 226 -14.96 9.61 27.00
N ALA A 227 -15.03 10.51 27.98
CA ALA A 227 -14.08 11.60 28.17
C ALA A 227 -13.29 11.36 29.46
N LYS A 228 -11.96 11.43 29.42
CA LYS A 228 -11.07 11.30 30.58
C LYS A 228 -10.21 12.54 30.75
N SER A 229 -10.18 13.11 31.95
CA SER A 229 -9.24 14.17 32.31
C SER A 229 -7.86 13.57 32.56
N LEU A 230 -6.84 14.13 31.92
CA LEU A 230 -5.44 13.79 32.16
C LEU A 230 -4.87 14.47 33.40
N VAL A 231 -5.54 15.53 33.90
CA VAL A 231 -5.13 16.30 35.08
C VAL A 231 -5.71 15.67 36.36
N THR A 232 -7.02 15.44 36.40
CA THR A 232 -7.71 14.95 37.61
C THR A 232 -7.87 13.42 37.62
N GLY A 233 -7.75 12.77 36.46
CA GLY A 233 -8.06 11.34 36.30
C GLY A 233 -9.56 11.04 36.21
N GLU A 234 -10.43 12.05 36.26
CA GLU A 234 -11.88 11.90 36.13
C GLU A 234 -12.25 11.27 34.78
N THR A 235 -13.17 10.32 34.77
CA THR A 235 -13.75 9.75 33.54
C THR A 235 -15.27 9.96 33.53
N ALA A 236 -15.80 10.48 32.43
CA ALA A 236 -17.23 10.71 32.21
C ALA A 236 -17.71 9.99 30.94
N PRO A 237 -18.88 9.32 30.97
CA PRO A 237 -19.47 8.75 29.77
C PRO A 237 -20.00 9.86 28.85
N ILE A 238 -19.78 9.71 27.54
CA ILE A 238 -20.34 10.55 26.48
C ILE A 238 -21.61 9.89 25.92
N ALA A 239 -21.52 8.61 25.52
CA ALA A 239 -22.63 7.81 25.02
C ALA A 239 -22.31 6.31 25.09
N GLU A 240 -23.31 5.44 25.28
CA GLU A 240 -23.16 3.96 25.19
C GLU A 240 -23.09 3.45 23.74
N PHE A 241 -22.78 4.34 22.79
CA PHE A 241 -22.67 4.05 21.36
C PHE A 241 -21.80 5.10 20.67
N GLY A 242 -21.45 4.83 19.42
CA GLY A 242 -20.83 5.80 18.52
C GLY A 242 -19.32 5.67 18.38
N HIS A 243 -18.78 6.33 17.37
CA HIS A 243 -17.41 6.24 16.91
C HIS A 243 -16.86 7.62 16.53
N HIS A 244 -15.53 7.72 16.55
CA HIS A 244 -14.73 8.88 16.16
C HIS A 244 -15.16 10.15 16.89
N PRO A 245 -15.03 10.21 18.23
CA PRO A 245 -15.30 11.41 19.00
C PRO A 245 -14.34 12.54 18.60
N ARG A 246 -14.86 13.74 18.37
CA ARG A 246 -14.07 14.92 17.99
C ARG A 246 -14.49 16.14 18.80
N TRP A 247 -13.56 16.68 19.57
CA TRP A 247 -13.74 17.87 20.38
C TRP A 247 -13.95 19.11 19.51
N SER A 248 -14.91 19.94 19.90
CA SER A 248 -15.07 21.28 19.34
C SER A 248 -13.86 22.16 19.70
N PRO A 249 -13.54 23.19 18.89
CA PRO A 249 -12.41 24.09 19.14
C PRO A 249 -12.49 24.85 20.48
N ASP A 250 -13.70 25.01 21.02
CA ASP A 250 -13.96 25.65 22.31
C ASP A 250 -14.04 24.67 23.49
N GLY A 251 -13.89 23.35 23.24
CA GLY A 251 -13.90 22.31 24.28
C GLY A 251 -15.25 22.06 24.94
N ARG A 252 -16.34 22.66 24.44
CA ARG A 252 -17.69 22.52 25.03
C ARG A 252 -18.48 21.33 24.48
N PHE A 253 -18.11 20.84 23.30
CA PHE A 253 -18.84 19.80 22.60
C PHE A 253 -17.94 18.69 22.09
N VAL A 254 -18.52 17.50 21.91
CA VAL A 254 -17.92 16.38 21.19
C VAL A 254 -18.88 15.93 20.10
N ALA A 255 -18.44 15.96 18.85
CA ALA A 255 -19.17 15.37 17.73
C ALA A 255 -18.71 13.93 17.50
N PHE A 256 -19.62 13.04 17.14
CA PHE A 256 -19.30 11.64 16.83
C PHE A 256 -20.38 11.05 15.91
N HIS A 257 -20.17 9.85 15.37
CA HIS A 257 -21.16 9.20 14.50
C HIS A 257 -21.57 7.80 14.98
N THR A 258 -22.73 7.30 14.55
CA THR A 258 -23.19 5.93 14.86
C THR A 258 -22.56 4.89 13.93
N ALA A 259 -22.44 3.64 14.38
CA ALA A 259 -22.02 2.54 13.52
C ALA A 259 -23.09 2.16 12.48
N GLY A 260 -22.66 1.53 11.38
CA GLY A 260 -23.52 0.90 10.39
C GLY A 260 -23.65 1.64 9.05
N ALA A 261 -24.46 1.08 8.15
CA ALA A 261 -24.63 1.60 6.79
C ALA A 261 -25.44 2.92 6.74
N GLN A 262 -26.34 3.13 7.70
CA GLN A 262 -27.10 4.37 7.88
C GLN A 262 -26.62 5.10 9.14
N SER A 263 -25.35 5.52 9.12
CA SER A 263 -24.76 6.27 10.22
C SER A 263 -25.25 7.73 10.25
N ASP A 264 -25.46 8.24 11.46
CA ASP A 264 -25.90 9.59 11.80
C ASP A 264 -24.84 10.29 12.67
N ILE A 265 -24.83 11.62 12.68
CA ILE A 265 -23.92 12.42 13.53
C ILE A 265 -24.66 12.93 14.76
N TYR A 266 -23.99 12.84 15.91
CA TYR A 266 -24.45 13.34 17.20
C TYR A 266 -23.46 14.36 17.77
N ILE A 267 -23.97 15.27 18.60
CA ILE A 267 -23.19 16.22 19.37
C ILE A 267 -23.56 16.05 20.84
N TRP A 268 -22.56 15.76 21.66
CA TRP A 268 -22.62 15.78 23.11
C TRP A 268 -22.12 17.12 23.65
N LYS A 269 -22.77 17.66 24.69
CA LYS A 269 -22.38 18.89 25.36
C LYS A 269 -21.79 18.57 26.74
N LYS A 270 -20.58 19.04 27.00
CA LYS A 270 -19.80 18.70 28.22
C LYS A 270 -20.46 19.18 29.51
N GLU A 271 -20.99 20.39 29.49
CA GLU A 271 -21.50 21.11 30.67
C GLU A 271 -22.70 20.41 31.33
N ASP A 272 -23.71 20.07 30.54
CA ASP A 272 -24.97 19.47 31.01
C ASP A 272 -25.13 17.99 30.62
N ARG A 273 -24.10 17.43 29.96
CA ARG A 273 -24.06 16.06 29.45
C ARG A 273 -25.23 15.72 28.51
N SER A 274 -25.81 16.72 27.86
CA SER A 274 -26.88 16.52 26.89
C SER A 274 -26.36 15.98 25.56
N LEU A 275 -27.21 15.22 24.88
CA LEU A 275 -26.91 14.60 23.59
C LEU A 275 -27.99 14.98 22.58
N ARG A 276 -27.58 15.41 21.38
CA ARG A 276 -28.50 15.67 20.28
C ARG A 276 -27.98 15.14 18.94
N ARG A 277 -28.91 14.69 18.09
CA ARG A 277 -28.61 14.34 16.70
C ARG A 277 -28.52 15.59 15.83
N VAL A 278 -27.59 15.61 14.88
CA VAL A 278 -27.51 16.63 13.82
C VAL A 278 -28.44 16.22 12.68
N VAL A 279 -29.46 17.02 12.40
CA VAL A 279 -30.45 16.73 11.36
C VAL A 279 -30.01 17.37 10.05
N VAL A 280 -29.69 16.55 9.04
CA VAL A 280 -29.44 17.00 7.66
C VAL A 280 -30.74 16.95 6.88
N THR A 281 -31.20 18.09 6.36
CA THR A 281 -32.51 18.19 5.70
C THR A 281 -32.43 17.91 4.20
N THR A 282 -31.40 18.44 3.53
CA THR A 282 -31.22 18.34 2.08
C THR A 282 -29.73 18.47 1.71
N PRO A 283 -29.23 17.75 0.69
CA PRO A 283 -29.88 16.61 0.04
C PRO A 283 -29.99 15.41 0.99
N THR A 284 -30.70 14.35 0.58
CA THR A 284 -30.72 13.09 1.33
C THR A 284 -29.34 12.43 1.27
N LEU A 285 -28.68 12.35 2.41
CA LEU A 285 -27.36 11.75 2.58
C LEU A 285 -27.46 10.44 3.36
N HIS A 286 -26.51 9.55 3.10
CA HIS A 286 -26.35 8.28 3.80
C HIS A 286 -24.92 8.13 4.31
N SER A 287 -24.73 7.29 5.32
CA SER A 287 -23.40 6.98 5.88
C SER A 287 -22.63 8.21 6.38
N LEU A 288 -23.29 9.09 7.16
CA LEU A 288 -22.63 10.27 7.74
C LEU A 288 -21.59 9.80 8.78
N SER A 289 -20.32 10.07 8.54
CA SER A 289 -19.20 9.54 9.33
C SER A 289 -18.04 10.53 9.39
N TRP A 290 -17.08 10.27 10.28
CA TRP A 290 -15.85 11.09 10.43
C TRP A 290 -16.13 12.59 10.65
N PRO A 291 -16.90 13.00 11.68
CA PRO A 291 -17.19 14.42 11.87
C PRO A 291 -15.89 15.20 12.13
N ALA A 292 -15.80 16.44 11.66
CA ALA A 292 -14.73 17.38 12.00
C ALA A 292 -15.30 18.80 12.12
N TRP A 293 -14.84 19.55 13.12
CA TRP A 293 -15.33 20.91 13.37
C TRP A 293 -14.58 21.96 12.54
N SER A 294 -15.30 22.97 12.04
CA SER A 294 -14.68 24.22 11.60
C SER A 294 -14.01 24.95 12.77
N GLN A 295 -13.10 25.88 12.47
CA GLN A 295 -12.35 26.65 13.48
C GLN A 295 -13.25 27.41 14.46
N ASP A 296 -14.36 27.96 13.96
CA ASP A 296 -15.34 28.72 14.74
C ASP A 296 -16.35 27.84 15.49
N GLY A 297 -16.29 26.52 15.31
CA GLY A 297 -17.24 25.57 15.89
C GLY A 297 -18.66 25.65 15.33
N GLN A 298 -18.90 26.38 14.24
CA GLN A 298 -20.24 26.58 13.69
C GLN A 298 -20.63 25.53 12.64
N MET A 299 -19.65 24.92 11.97
CA MET A 299 -19.85 23.93 10.92
C MET A 299 -19.27 22.58 11.33
N LEU A 300 -19.94 21.52 10.89
CA LEU A 300 -19.43 20.16 10.89
C LEU A 300 -19.17 19.72 9.46
N TYR A 301 -17.94 19.27 9.22
CA TYR A 301 -17.56 18.51 8.04
C TYR A 301 -17.73 17.02 8.34
N PHE A 302 -18.05 16.21 7.33
CA PHE A 302 -18.21 14.77 7.49
C PHE A 302 -18.14 14.06 6.14
N ILE A 303 -17.80 12.77 6.16
CA ILE A 303 -17.90 11.90 4.99
C ILE A 303 -19.34 11.41 4.84
N ALA A 304 -19.90 11.52 3.63
CA ALA A 304 -21.21 10.95 3.31
C ALA A 304 -21.32 10.60 1.82
N THR A 305 -22.33 9.78 1.49
CA THR A 305 -22.75 9.49 0.12
C THR A 305 -24.12 10.12 -0.14
N ALA A 306 -24.27 10.76 -1.30
CA ALA A 306 -25.57 11.20 -1.80
C ALA A 306 -26.15 10.15 -2.75
N GLN A 307 -27.44 9.87 -2.63
CA GLN A 307 -28.17 9.10 -3.63
C GLN A 307 -28.65 10.03 -4.74
N PHE A 308 -28.28 9.75 -6.00
CA PHE A 308 -28.85 10.41 -7.17
C PHE A 308 -29.69 9.40 -7.97
N ARG A 309 -30.89 9.82 -8.36
CA ARG A 309 -31.71 9.08 -9.33
C ARG A 309 -31.25 9.49 -10.73
N SER A 310 -30.72 8.55 -11.51
CA SER A 310 -30.43 8.81 -12.92
C SER A 310 -31.72 9.07 -13.68
N GLU A 311 -31.84 10.24 -14.32
CA GLU A 311 -32.96 10.54 -15.25
C GLU A 311 -32.75 9.92 -16.65
N THR A 312 -31.59 9.29 -16.92
CA THR A 312 -31.22 8.80 -18.25
C THR A 312 -31.30 7.27 -18.43
N ALA A 313 -31.63 6.51 -17.38
CA ALA A 313 -31.76 5.07 -17.48
C ALA A 313 -33.14 4.67 -18.07
N GLN A 314 -33.18 4.41 -19.38
CA GLN A 314 -34.33 3.78 -20.07
C GLN A 314 -34.47 2.27 -19.78
N THR A 315 -33.85 1.76 -18.71
CA THR A 315 -33.92 0.36 -18.28
C THR A 315 -34.85 0.21 -17.07
N ARG A 316 -35.63 -0.88 -17.04
CA ARG A 316 -36.68 -1.18 -16.03
C ARG A 316 -36.16 -1.49 -14.60
N SER A 317 -34.99 -0.96 -14.23
CA SER A 317 -34.47 -1.00 -12.85
C SER A 317 -33.97 0.40 -12.50
N PRO A 318 -34.27 0.95 -11.30
CA PRO A 318 -33.68 2.21 -10.88
C PRO A 318 -32.17 2.00 -10.68
N ASP A 319 -31.36 2.36 -11.68
CA ASP A 319 -29.91 2.40 -11.59
C ASP A 319 -29.51 3.57 -10.68
N TRP A 320 -29.47 3.32 -9.37
CA TRP A 320 -28.85 4.22 -8.41
C TRP A 320 -27.36 4.29 -8.72
N VAL A 321 -26.87 5.45 -9.16
CA VAL A 321 -25.44 5.68 -9.35
C VAL A 321 -24.88 6.15 -8.02
N TYR A 322 -24.13 5.29 -7.34
CA TYR A 322 -23.33 5.68 -6.18
C TYR A 322 -22.16 6.54 -6.65
N LEU A 323 -22.28 7.86 -6.50
CA LEU A 323 -21.07 8.68 -6.41
C LEU A 323 -20.38 8.25 -5.12
N GLY A 324 -19.11 7.85 -5.20
CA GLY A 324 -18.34 7.40 -4.03
C GLY A 324 -18.38 8.43 -2.88
N HIS A 325 -17.96 8.01 -1.69
CA HIS A 325 -17.97 8.88 -0.51
C HIS A 325 -17.26 10.22 -0.79
N GLN A 326 -17.86 11.31 -0.33
CA GLN A 326 -17.35 12.67 -0.47
C GLN A 326 -17.38 13.37 0.89
N ILE A 327 -16.65 14.49 1.00
CA ILE A 327 -16.75 15.35 2.19
C ILE A 327 -17.88 16.35 1.97
N TRP A 328 -18.72 16.48 2.99
CA TRP A 328 -19.86 17.39 3.08
C TRP A 328 -19.70 18.27 4.30
N ARG A 329 -20.40 19.41 4.31
CA ARG A 329 -20.52 20.28 5.49
C ARG A 329 -21.96 20.63 5.79
N VAL A 330 -22.28 20.77 7.08
CA VAL A 330 -23.57 21.24 7.59
C VAL A 330 -23.33 22.19 8.76
N ASN A 331 -24.29 23.08 9.07
CA ASN A 331 -24.24 23.82 10.32
C ASN A 331 -24.35 22.83 11.50
N ALA A 332 -23.59 23.04 12.57
CA ALA A 332 -23.63 22.17 13.74
C ALA A 332 -25.03 22.07 14.37
N ALA A 333 -25.90 23.09 14.18
CA ALA A 333 -27.30 23.05 14.58
C ALA A 333 -28.19 22.15 13.68
N GLY A 334 -27.69 21.72 12.52
CA GLY A 334 -28.44 20.99 11.49
C GLY A 334 -28.83 21.88 10.31
N GLY A 335 -29.56 21.31 9.35
CA GLY A 335 -30.08 21.99 8.16
C GLY A 335 -29.52 21.44 6.85
N GLU A 336 -29.40 22.31 5.85
CA GLU A 336 -28.92 21.96 4.52
C GLU A 336 -27.41 21.64 4.53
N ALA A 337 -27.04 20.50 3.95
CA ALA A 337 -25.67 20.09 3.75
C ALA A 337 -25.18 20.45 2.35
N LYS A 338 -23.91 20.84 2.25
CA LYS A 338 -23.24 21.18 0.99
C LYS A 338 -22.04 20.29 0.77
N VAL A 339 -21.89 19.79 -0.46
CA VAL A 339 -20.69 19.05 -0.85
C VAL A 339 -19.49 19.98 -0.88
N VAL A 340 -18.38 19.51 -0.33
CA VAL A 340 -17.12 20.25 -0.21
C VAL A 340 -16.17 19.83 -1.32
N THR A 341 -16.07 18.52 -1.59
CA THR A 341 -15.14 17.92 -2.56
C THR A 341 -15.88 17.31 -3.77
N PRO A 342 -16.54 18.12 -4.62
CA PRO A 342 -17.33 17.60 -5.74
C PRO A 342 -16.42 16.93 -6.77
N GLY A 343 -16.61 15.62 -6.97
CA GLY A 343 -15.86 14.83 -7.96
C GLY A 343 -14.57 14.19 -7.43
N THR A 344 -14.24 14.38 -6.15
CA THR A 344 -13.13 13.68 -5.48
C THR A 344 -13.68 12.55 -4.62
N GLY A 345 -13.32 11.31 -4.96
CA GLY A 345 -13.68 10.14 -4.16
C GLY A 345 -12.79 10.00 -2.92
N VAL A 346 -13.42 9.88 -1.76
CA VAL A 346 -12.78 9.69 -0.46
C VAL A 346 -13.01 8.26 0.01
N LEU A 347 -12.02 7.66 0.65
CA LEU A 347 -12.17 6.35 1.29
C LEU A 347 -12.87 6.54 2.65
N LYS A 348 -14.06 5.96 2.82
CA LYS A 348 -14.85 6.10 4.06
C LYS A 348 -14.02 5.80 5.30
N ASP A 349 -13.37 4.64 5.34
CA ASP A 349 -12.63 4.17 6.51
C ASP A 349 -11.20 4.75 6.58
N GLY A 350 -10.76 5.49 5.56
CA GLY A 350 -9.48 6.19 5.61
C GLY A 350 -9.54 7.49 6.41
N GLY A 351 -10.73 8.09 6.52
CA GLY A 351 -10.96 9.32 7.27
C GLY A 351 -10.40 10.59 6.63
N PHE A 352 -10.60 11.71 7.32
CA PHE A 352 -10.08 13.02 6.94
C PHE A 352 -9.93 13.92 8.19
N ASP A 353 -9.25 15.04 8.00
CA ASP A 353 -9.23 16.13 8.96
C ASP A 353 -9.28 17.51 8.29
N TYR A 354 -9.69 18.52 9.07
CA TYR A 354 -9.75 19.91 8.68
C TYR A 354 -8.71 20.72 9.47
N ASP A 355 -7.81 21.40 8.76
CA ASP A 355 -6.87 22.34 9.37
C ASP A 355 -7.65 23.59 9.80
N ARG A 356 -7.84 23.67 11.12
CA ARG A 356 -8.53 24.78 11.79
C ARG A 356 -7.89 26.13 11.53
N THR A 357 -6.62 26.22 11.16
CA THR A 357 -5.91 27.49 10.99
C THR A 357 -5.75 27.92 9.54
N ARG A 358 -5.77 26.97 8.59
CA ARG A 358 -5.44 27.23 7.17
C ARG A 358 -6.59 27.02 6.19
N SER A 359 -7.77 26.59 6.67
CA SER A 359 -8.89 26.21 5.80
C SER A 359 -8.49 25.19 4.75
N GLN A 360 -7.88 24.09 5.21
CA GLN A 360 -7.44 23.00 4.34
C GLN A 360 -8.01 21.68 4.84
N LEU A 361 -8.12 20.71 3.93
CA LEU A 361 -8.51 19.35 4.24
C LEU A 361 -7.37 18.41 3.91
N VAL A 362 -7.20 17.40 4.74
CA VAL A 362 -6.40 16.22 4.44
C VAL A 362 -7.31 15.01 4.49
N PHE A 363 -7.26 14.14 3.49
CA PHE A 363 -8.14 12.97 3.41
C PHE A 363 -7.46 11.83 2.66
N VAL A 364 -7.99 10.62 2.86
CA VAL A 364 -7.55 9.44 2.12
C VAL A 364 -8.40 9.26 0.88
N GLY A 365 -7.76 9.18 -0.29
CA GLY A 365 -8.43 8.97 -1.57
C GLY A 365 -8.81 7.50 -1.80
N LEU A 366 -9.62 7.24 -2.84
CA LEU A 366 -9.96 5.87 -3.24
C LEU A 366 -8.73 5.03 -3.66
N ASP A 367 -7.65 5.70 -4.08
CA ASP A 367 -6.35 5.09 -4.35
C ASP A 367 -5.57 4.73 -3.08
N ARG A 368 -6.16 4.94 -1.89
CA ARG A 368 -5.55 4.81 -0.57
C ARG A 368 -4.37 5.75 -0.33
N GLY A 369 -4.14 6.70 -1.24
CA GLY A 369 -3.18 7.79 -1.10
C GLY A 369 -3.67 8.84 -0.13
N LEU A 370 -2.75 9.61 0.45
CA LEU A 370 -3.09 10.79 1.23
C LEU A 370 -3.16 12.01 0.30
N TRP A 371 -4.24 12.79 0.42
CA TRP A 371 -4.52 13.94 -0.41
C TRP A 371 -4.78 15.17 0.44
N ARG A 372 -4.41 16.34 -0.09
CA ARG A 372 -4.67 17.65 0.50
C ARG A 372 -5.47 18.52 -0.44
N SER A 373 -6.47 19.23 0.06
CA SER A 373 -7.26 20.19 -0.71
C SER A 373 -7.40 21.51 0.05
N GLU A 374 -7.29 22.63 -0.65
CA GLU A 374 -7.52 23.96 -0.09
C GLU A 374 -8.99 24.34 -0.26
N ILE A 375 -9.63 24.81 0.82
CA ILE A 375 -11.03 25.19 0.78
C ILE A 375 -11.23 26.63 1.25
N ASP A 376 -12.27 27.27 0.73
CA ASP A 376 -12.69 28.58 1.21
C ASP A 376 -13.37 28.40 2.57
N GLY A 377 -12.85 28.98 3.65
CA GLY A 377 -13.37 28.76 5.01
C GLY A 377 -14.85 29.13 5.17
N ARG A 378 -15.34 30.12 4.41
CA ARG A 378 -16.72 30.60 4.51
C ARG A 378 -17.71 29.69 3.79
N THR A 379 -17.42 29.34 2.55
CA THR A 379 -18.29 28.57 1.66
C THR A 379 -18.04 27.07 1.71
N GLY A 380 -16.82 26.66 2.07
CA GLY A 380 -16.33 25.29 2.07
C GLY A 380 -16.11 24.74 0.67
N ALA A 381 -16.07 25.60 -0.35
CA ALA A 381 -15.78 25.17 -1.71
C ALA A 381 -14.28 24.95 -1.89
N GLU A 382 -13.90 23.91 -2.64
CA GLU A 382 -12.52 23.74 -3.09
C GLU A 382 -12.06 24.95 -3.91
N THR A 383 -10.93 25.51 -3.50
CA THR A 383 -10.28 26.66 -4.15
C THR A 383 -9.20 26.23 -5.13
N ALA A 384 -8.70 25.00 -4.98
CA ALA A 384 -7.72 24.38 -5.84
C ALA A 384 -7.99 22.88 -6.00
N ARG A 385 -7.39 22.26 -7.02
CA ARG A 385 -7.47 20.79 -7.17
C ARG A 385 -6.71 20.10 -6.03
N PRO A 386 -7.24 18.99 -5.50
CA PRO A 386 -6.52 18.19 -4.53
C PRO A 386 -5.14 17.75 -5.03
N VAL A 387 -4.15 17.83 -4.14
CA VAL A 387 -2.77 17.42 -4.38
C VAL A 387 -2.49 16.16 -3.57
N ARG A 388 -1.95 15.14 -4.23
CA ARG A 388 -1.52 13.90 -3.57
C ARG A 388 -0.22 14.16 -2.79
N LEU A 389 -0.20 13.78 -1.52
CA LEU A 389 0.93 13.95 -0.60
C LEU A 389 1.84 12.71 -0.52
N THR A 390 1.28 11.51 -0.67
CA THR A 390 2.02 10.25 -0.57
C THR A 390 1.98 9.47 -1.88
N LEU A 391 3.10 8.87 -2.28
CA LEU A 391 3.19 8.04 -3.49
C LEU A 391 3.02 6.54 -3.21
N THR A 392 3.12 6.12 -1.95
CA THR A 392 3.14 4.70 -1.56
C THR A 392 1.78 4.02 -1.72
N THR A 393 1.78 2.69 -1.84
CA THR A 393 0.59 1.82 -1.86
C THR A 393 0.17 1.31 -0.48
N GLN A 394 0.86 1.72 0.60
CA GLN A 394 0.45 1.39 1.96
C GLN A 394 -0.93 1.99 2.25
N GLY A 395 -1.76 1.29 3.02
CA GLY A 395 -3.09 1.79 3.40
C GLY A 395 -2.93 2.94 4.37
N HIS A 396 -2.94 4.18 3.87
CA HIS A 396 -2.93 5.36 4.73
C HIS A 396 -4.31 5.56 5.34
N GLN A 397 -4.34 5.88 6.63
CA GLN A 397 -5.57 6.09 7.38
C GLN A 397 -5.38 7.18 8.44
N HIS A 398 -6.51 7.71 8.89
CA HIS A 398 -6.64 8.54 10.09
C HIS A 398 -5.74 9.78 10.09
N PRO A 399 -5.67 10.55 8.98
CA PRO A 399 -4.80 11.72 8.96
C PRO A 399 -5.34 12.79 9.91
N ARG A 400 -4.44 13.50 10.58
CA ARG A 400 -4.74 14.61 11.49
C ARG A 400 -3.77 15.75 11.30
N PHE A 401 -4.30 16.97 11.32
CA PHE A 401 -3.47 18.16 11.36
C PHE A 401 -3.01 18.44 12.79
N SER A 402 -1.74 18.83 12.92
CA SER A 402 -1.26 19.55 14.09
C SER A 402 -1.71 21.02 14.02
N PRO A 403 -1.67 21.76 15.14
CA PRO A 403 -1.81 23.22 15.12
C PRO A 403 -0.76 23.91 14.23
N GLY A 404 0.44 23.32 14.11
CA GLY A 404 1.55 23.79 13.29
C GLY A 404 1.35 23.56 11.79
N GLY A 405 0.42 22.69 11.37
CA GLY A 405 0.16 22.32 9.98
C GLY A 405 0.90 21.07 9.50
N GLU A 406 1.65 20.41 10.39
CA GLU A 406 2.13 19.05 10.15
C GLU A 406 0.94 18.07 10.08
N ILE A 407 1.16 16.92 9.43
CA ILE A 407 0.12 15.90 9.27
C ILE A 407 0.64 14.59 9.86
N ALA A 408 0.01 14.12 10.94
CA ALA A 408 0.19 12.75 11.41
C ALA A 408 -0.83 11.83 10.74
N PHE A 409 -0.45 10.61 10.43
CA PHE A 409 -1.34 9.60 9.87
C PHE A 409 -0.88 8.20 10.26
N SER A 410 -1.79 7.24 10.19
CA SER A 410 -1.47 5.81 10.34
C SER A 410 -1.16 5.24 8.96
N ALA A 411 -0.09 4.48 8.83
CA ALA A 411 0.16 3.66 7.65
C ALA A 411 0.01 2.20 8.04
N ILE A 412 -1.05 1.58 7.56
CA ILE A 412 -1.25 0.15 7.70
C ILE A 412 -0.52 -0.52 6.55
N ALA A 413 0.64 -1.08 6.88
CA ALA A 413 1.30 -2.02 6.03
C ALA A 413 0.79 -3.40 6.47
N ALA A 414 0.22 -4.15 5.54
CA ALA A 414 -0.02 -5.57 5.73
C ALA A 414 1.06 -6.37 4.98
N PRO A 415 2.38 -6.16 5.27
CA PRO A 415 3.41 -6.86 4.54
C PRO A 415 3.30 -8.35 4.86
N GLU A 416 3.43 -9.18 3.84
CA GLU A 416 3.53 -10.61 4.03
C GLU A 416 5.01 -10.97 3.99
N ALA A 417 5.52 -11.60 5.04
CA ALA A 417 6.92 -12.02 5.08
C ALA A 417 7.01 -13.53 5.31
N LEU A 418 8.14 -14.12 4.94
CA LEU A 418 8.43 -15.50 5.29
C LEU A 418 8.94 -15.53 6.74
N TRP A 419 8.33 -16.37 7.56
CA TRP A 419 8.69 -16.60 8.95
C TRP A 419 9.05 -18.05 9.15
N LEU A 420 10.14 -18.31 9.86
CA LEU A 420 10.44 -19.62 10.40
C LEU A 420 9.77 -19.77 11.75
N VAL A 421 8.85 -20.73 11.87
CA VAL A 421 8.17 -21.08 13.11
C VAL A 421 8.67 -22.46 13.56
N PRO A 422 9.46 -22.55 14.65
CA PRO A 422 10.01 -23.82 15.13
C PRO A 422 8.94 -24.80 15.61
N PHE A 423 9.29 -26.09 15.65
CA PHE A 423 8.45 -27.12 16.29
C PHE A 423 8.75 -27.25 17.79
N LYS A 424 7.69 -27.40 18.59
CA LYS A 424 7.74 -27.96 19.95
C LYS A 424 7.99 -29.47 19.89
N PRO A 425 8.42 -30.11 21.00
CA PRO A 425 8.62 -31.56 21.05
C PRO A 425 7.39 -32.40 20.64
N ASP A 426 6.18 -31.89 20.90
CA ASP A 426 4.91 -32.54 20.56
C ASP A 426 4.50 -32.36 19.07
N GLY A 427 5.29 -31.61 18.30
CA GLY A 427 5.07 -31.30 16.89
C GLY A 427 4.26 -30.06 16.60
N ARG A 428 3.70 -29.39 17.62
CA ARG A 428 3.02 -28.10 17.43
C ARG A 428 4.02 -27.00 17.10
N LEU A 429 3.53 -25.89 16.59
CA LEU A 429 4.38 -24.72 16.32
C LEU A 429 4.67 -23.94 17.60
N ASP A 430 5.87 -23.38 17.68
CA ASP A 430 6.31 -22.49 18.73
C ASP A 430 6.34 -21.04 18.24
N GLU A 431 5.17 -20.41 18.25
CA GLU A 431 4.98 -19.03 17.80
C GLU A 431 5.79 -18.02 18.62
N ALA A 432 6.07 -18.32 19.90
CA ALA A 432 6.93 -17.46 20.73
C ALA A 432 8.40 -17.47 20.30
N ALA A 433 8.83 -18.48 19.54
CA ALA A 433 10.20 -18.65 19.07
C ALA A 433 10.35 -18.39 17.56
N MET A 434 9.33 -17.84 16.91
CA MET A 434 9.37 -17.60 15.46
C MET A 434 10.36 -16.48 15.09
N ALA A 435 10.94 -16.60 13.91
CA ALA A 435 11.92 -15.66 13.40
C ALA A 435 11.63 -15.26 11.95
N ARG A 436 11.64 -13.96 11.69
CA ARG A 436 11.46 -13.43 10.34
C ARG A 436 12.63 -13.82 9.44
N LEU A 437 12.34 -14.17 8.20
CA LEU A 437 13.33 -14.59 7.20
C LEU A 437 13.55 -13.56 6.09
N THR A 438 12.50 -12.83 5.71
CA THR A 438 12.56 -11.85 4.62
C THR A 438 12.19 -10.45 5.10
N THR A 439 12.80 -9.43 4.51
CA THR A 439 12.51 -8.02 4.78
C THR A 439 11.91 -7.33 3.56
N GLY A 440 10.90 -6.48 3.75
CA GLY A 440 10.26 -5.70 2.69
C GLY A 440 8.73 -5.68 2.81
N ALA A 441 8.09 -4.77 2.08
CA ALA A 441 6.63 -4.54 2.10
C ALA A 441 5.91 -5.14 0.88
N ALA A 442 6.12 -6.44 0.62
CA ALA A 442 5.57 -7.11 -0.57
C ALA A 442 4.92 -8.45 -0.19
N SER A 443 3.93 -8.92 -0.96
CA SER A 443 3.22 -10.18 -0.67
C SER A 443 4.03 -11.38 -1.15
N VAL A 444 4.72 -12.08 -0.23
CA VAL A 444 5.46 -13.31 -0.48
C VAL A 444 4.53 -14.52 -0.47
N ARG A 445 4.69 -15.48 -1.38
CA ARG A 445 3.79 -16.64 -1.51
C ARG A 445 4.49 -17.92 -1.93
N ALA A 446 3.85 -19.04 -1.59
CA ALA A 446 4.25 -20.40 -1.96
C ALA A 446 5.75 -20.69 -1.79
N PRO A 447 6.31 -20.56 -0.57
CA PRO A 447 7.70 -20.93 -0.33
C PRO A 447 7.88 -22.44 -0.55
N VAL A 448 8.94 -22.81 -1.26
CA VAL A 448 9.31 -24.21 -1.52
C VAL A 448 10.77 -24.42 -1.16
N LEU A 449 11.02 -25.35 -0.23
CA LEU A 449 12.37 -25.71 0.22
C LEU A 449 13.09 -26.55 -0.84
N SER A 450 14.38 -26.27 -1.03
CA SER A 450 15.26 -27.06 -1.87
C SER A 450 15.47 -28.47 -1.30
N PRO A 451 15.76 -29.48 -2.14
CA PRO A 451 16.01 -30.84 -1.68
C PRO A 451 17.13 -30.96 -0.63
N ASP A 452 18.15 -30.09 -0.70
CA ASP A 452 19.25 -30.03 0.28
C ASP A 452 18.90 -29.29 1.59
N GLY A 453 17.70 -28.71 1.67
CA GLY A 453 17.20 -27.98 2.84
C GLY A 453 17.83 -26.60 3.07
N ARG A 454 18.65 -26.10 2.15
CA ARG A 454 19.43 -24.86 2.36
C ARG A 454 18.81 -23.60 1.78
N ARG A 455 17.85 -23.74 0.86
CA ARG A 455 17.30 -22.61 0.10
C ARG A 455 15.80 -22.70 -0.03
N ILE A 456 15.16 -21.54 -0.15
CA ILE A 456 13.72 -21.44 -0.40
C ILE A 456 13.54 -20.61 -1.66
N VAL A 457 12.76 -21.16 -2.61
CA VAL A 457 12.21 -20.36 -3.70
C VAL A 457 10.78 -20.00 -3.35
N TYR A 458 10.43 -18.75 -3.57
CA TYR A 458 9.08 -18.24 -3.38
C TYR A 458 8.78 -17.26 -4.53
N PHE A 459 7.53 -16.83 -4.62
CA PHE A 459 7.20 -15.75 -5.54
C PHE A 459 6.61 -14.55 -4.81
N LEU A 460 6.83 -13.37 -5.36
CA LEU A 460 6.59 -12.09 -4.72
C LEU A 460 5.75 -11.19 -5.62
N TRP A 461 4.66 -10.64 -5.10
CA TRP A 461 3.91 -9.59 -5.79
C TRP A 461 4.59 -8.24 -5.62
N GLN A 462 5.01 -7.62 -6.71
CA GLN A 462 5.69 -6.31 -6.75
C GLN A 462 4.75 -5.18 -7.24
N GLY A 463 3.45 -5.29 -6.96
CA GLY A 463 2.46 -4.27 -7.36
C GLY A 463 1.88 -4.45 -8.76
N GLU A 464 2.66 -4.95 -9.73
CA GLU A 464 2.20 -5.18 -11.11
C GLU A 464 2.30 -6.63 -11.59
N ARG A 465 3.24 -7.40 -11.03
CA ARG A 465 3.56 -8.77 -11.46
C ARG A 465 4.08 -9.63 -10.32
N PHE A 466 4.05 -10.94 -10.53
CA PHE A 466 4.71 -11.91 -9.66
C PHE A 466 6.12 -12.23 -10.16
N GLU A 467 7.11 -12.18 -9.28
CA GLU A 467 8.51 -12.53 -9.58
C GLU A 467 8.97 -13.70 -8.72
N LEU A 468 9.90 -14.52 -9.22
CA LEU A 468 10.55 -15.56 -8.42
C LEU A 468 11.71 -14.98 -7.63
N TRP A 469 11.84 -15.42 -6.39
CA TRP A 469 12.91 -15.00 -5.48
C TRP A 469 13.50 -16.21 -4.77
N LEU A 470 14.80 -16.11 -4.48
CA LEU A 470 15.56 -17.09 -3.72
C LEU A 470 15.94 -16.50 -2.36
N LEU A 471 15.68 -17.26 -1.30
CA LEU A 471 16.22 -17.05 0.03
C LEU A 471 17.24 -18.16 0.34
N ASP A 472 18.44 -17.77 0.71
CA ASP A 472 19.44 -18.66 1.30
C ASP A 472 19.29 -18.67 2.83
N LEU A 473 19.06 -19.84 3.43
CA LEU A 473 18.68 -19.96 4.84
C LEU A 473 19.86 -19.79 5.80
N GLU A 474 21.08 -20.02 5.32
CA GLU A 474 22.32 -19.89 6.12
C GLU A 474 22.77 -18.43 6.15
N THR A 475 22.88 -17.81 4.98
CA THR A 475 23.37 -16.42 4.84
C THR A 475 22.28 -15.37 5.00
N ARG A 476 21.01 -15.77 4.94
CA ARG A 476 19.84 -14.86 4.84
C ARG A 476 19.84 -13.96 3.61
N ALA A 477 20.67 -14.27 2.61
CA ALA A 477 20.69 -13.52 1.35
C ALA A 477 19.40 -13.76 0.56
N VAL A 478 18.81 -12.68 0.06
CA VAL A 478 17.56 -12.67 -0.72
C VAL A 478 17.82 -12.02 -2.08
N ARG A 479 17.35 -12.65 -3.17
CA ARG A 479 17.55 -12.13 -4.53
C ARG A 479 16.51 -12.64 -5.54
N PRO A 480 16.20 -11.86 -6.60
CA PRO A 480 15.32 -12.32 -7.66
C PRO A 480 15.99 -13.43 -8.49
N ILE A 481 15.16 -14.29 -9.10
CA ILE A 481 15.56 -15.38 -9.99
C ILE A 481 14.87 -15.21 -11.34
N GLY A 482 15.67 -15.34 -12.41
CA GLY A 482 15.16 -15.34 -13.79
C GLY A 482 15.40 -14.02 -14.53
N PRO A 483 14.96 -13.95 -15.81
CA PRO A 483 15.13 -12.77 -16.64
C PRO A 483 14.38 -11.56 -16.08
N ASN A 484 14.97 -10.37 -16.21
CA ASN A 484 14.31 -9.11 -15.89
C ASN A 484 13.44 -8.67 -17.09
N ASP A 485 12.30 -9.34 -17.27
CA ASP A 485 11.27 -9.03 -18.27
C ASP A 485 9.94 -8.68 -17.60
N GLN A 486 8.86 -8.46 -18.38
CA GLN A 486 7.53 -8.07 -17.84
C GLN A 486 6.62 -9.25 -17.50
N LEU A 487 7.15 -10.48 -17.50
CA LEU A 487 6.32 -11.67 -17.36
C LEU A 487 6.18 -12.09 -15.90
N SER A 488 4.96 -12.45 -15.51
CA SER A 488 4.69 -12.96 -14.17
C SER A 488 5.13 -14.42 -14.06
N ARG A 489 5.78 -14.78 -12.96
CA ARG A 489 6.24 -16.16 -12.67
C ARG A 489 5.70 -16.61 -11.31
N THR A 490 5.02 -17.76 -11.29
CA THR A 490 4.32 -18.26 -10.10
C THR A 490 4.51 -19.77 -9.93
N SER A 491 4.01 -20.31 -8.81
CA SER A 491 3.95 -21.75 -8.52
C SER A 491 5.28 -22.52 -8.74
N PRO A 492 6.39 -22.04 -8.14
CA PRO A 492 7.69 -22.65 -8.30
C PRO A 492 7.74 -24.06 -7.69
N SER A 493 8.61 -24.91 -8.23
CA SER A 493 8.96 -26.20 -7.66
C SER A 493 10.39 -26.58 -8.05
N TRP A 494 11.16 -27.16 -7.13
CA TRP A 494 12.50 -27.67 -7.43
C TRP A 494 12.46 -28.91 -8.32
N ILE A 495 13.43 -29.01 -9.21
CA ILE A 495 13.65 -30.14 -10.11
C ILE A 495 15.15 -30.44 -10.20
N ASP A 496 15.50 -31.58 -10.82
CA ASP A 496 16.89 -31.93 -11.13
C ASP A 496 17.83 -31.93 -9.91
N GLU A 497 17.36 -32.49 -8.79
CA GLU A 497 18.05 -32.50 -7.50
C GLU A 497 18.41 -31.10 -7.01
N GLY A 498 17.49 -30.16 -7.23
CA GLY A 498 17.63 -28.77 -6.87
C GLY A 498 18.29 -27.92 -7.96
N ARG A 499 18.97 -28.47 -8.97
CA ARG A 499 19.69 -27.66 -9.99
C ARG A 499 18.80 -26.78 -10.85
N GLY A 500 17.51 -27.07 -10.93
CA GLY A 500 16.55 -26.31 -11.72
C GLY A 500 15.26 -26.00 -10.97
N LEU A 501 14.41 -25.22 -11.62
CA LEU A 501 13.05 -24.92 -11.19
C LEU A 501 12.05 -25.24 -12.30
N ALA A 502 10.85 -25.66 -11.94
CA ALA A 502 9.68 -25.51 -12.78
C ALA A 502 8.77 -24.43 -12.20
N TYR A 503 8.16 -23.62 -13.06
CA TYR A 503 7.25 -22.54 -12.68
C TYR A 503 6.23 -22.28 -13.78
N ASP A 504 5.18 -21.54 -13.44
CA ASP A 504 4.20 -21.06 -14.40
C ASP A 504 4.55 -19.64 -14.84
N LEU A 505 4.77 -19.46 -16.14
CA LEU A 505 4.95 -18.16 -16.78
C LEU A 505 3.57 -17.65 -17.24
N MET A 506 3.24 -16.42 -16.88
CA MET A 506 1.97 -15.79 -17.18
C MET A 506 2.17 -14.51 -17.99
N ASP A 507 1.45 -14.42 -19.11
CA ASP A 507 1.35 -13.25 -19.99
C ASP A 507 -0.14 -12.95 -20.26
N GLY A 508 -0.68 -11.97 -19.52
CA GLY A 508 -2.12 -11.70 -19.53
C GLY A 508 -2.96 -12.91 -19.14
N ARG A 509 -3.70 -13.49 -20.10
CA ARG A 509 -4.52 -14.70 -19.91
C ARG A 509 -3.77 -16.00 -20.23
N ASN A 510 -2.61 -15.93 -20.89
CA ASN A 510 -1.85 -17.11 -21.25
C ASN A 510 -1.02 -17.56 -20.06
N ARG A 511 -1.03 -18.87 -19.79
CA ARG A 511 -0.25 -19.51 -18.73
C ARG A 511 0.48 -20.72 -19.31
N GLU A 512 1.78 -20.79 -19.10
CA GLU A 512 2.65 -21.84 -19.63
C GLU A 512 3.59 -22.38 -18.55
N ARG A 513 3.63 -23.70 -18.36
CA ARG A 513 4.57 -24.35 -17.42
C ARG A 513 5.94 -24.41 -18.09
N ARG A 514 6.97 -23.88 -17.42
CA ARG A 514 8.35 -23.92 -17.90
C ARG A 514 9.27 -24.70 -16.97
N ARG A 515 10.28 -25.34 -17.57
CA ARG A 515 11.44 -25.92 -16.91
C ARG A 515 12.62 -24.99 -17.13
N ALA A 516 13.24 -24.52 -16.05
CA ALA A 516 14.37 -23.62 -16.06
C ALA A 516 15.57 -24.23 -15.32
N LEU A 517 16.72 -24.26 -15.97
CA LEU A 517 18.00 -24.62 -15.38
C LEU A 517 18.81 -23.36 -15.13
N PHE A 518 19.50 -23.31 -14.00
CA PHE A 518 20.33 -22.18 -13.62
C PHE A 518 21.78 -22.60 -13.43
N ASN A 519 22.68 -21.62 -13.38
CA ASN A 519 24.03 -21.84 -12.89
C ASN A 519 24.02 -22.19 -11.40
N GLN A 520 25.15 -22.65 -10.87
CA GLN A 520 25.25 -23.23 -9.51
C GLN A 520 24.79 -22.27 -8.40
N ASP A 521 25.01 -20.97 -8.61
CA ASP A 521 24.58 -19.91 -7.72
C ASP A 521 23.25 -19.30 -8.16
N TYR A 522 22.48 -19.85 -9.09
CA TYR A 522 21.15 -19.35 -9.52
C TYR A 522 21.11 -17.89 -9.99
N SER A 523 22.26 -17.27 -10.25
CA SER A 523 22.33 -15.86 -10.68
C SER A 523 22.03 -15.70 -12.15
N LYS A 524 22.11 -16.77 -12.95
CA LYS A 524 21.87 -16.77 -14.39
C LYS A 524 21.07 -17.99 -14.83
N LEU A 525 20.08 -17.74 -15.68
CA LEU A 525 19.34 -18.75 -16.42
C LEU A 525 20.26 -19.35 -17.49
N VAL A 526 20.37 -20.68 -17.52
CA VAL A 526 21.24 -21.45 -18.43
C VAL A 526 20.44 -22.08 -19.57
N ASP A 527 19.28 -22.66 -19.25
CA ASP A 527 18.36 -23.27 -20.22
C ASP A 527 16.92 -23.06 -19.74
N GLU A 528 15.99 -22.82 -20.66
CA GLU A 528 14.56 -22.73 -20.35
C GLU A 528 13.73 -23.35 -21.47
N LYS A 529 12.81 -24.25 -21.11
CA LYS A 529 11.96 -24.98 -22.05
C LYS A 529 10.52 -25.04 -21.57
N VAL A 530 9.60 -25.05 -22.53
CA VAL A 530 8.18 -25.32 -22.28
C VAL A 530 8.00 -26.78 -21.87
N LEU A 531 7.17 -27.03 -20.87
CA LEU A 531 6.75 -28.36 -20.46
C LEU A 531 5.39 -28.68 -21.10
N ASP A 532 5.42 -29.23 -22.32
CA ASP A 532 4.22 -29.60 -23.07
C ASP A 532 3.39 -30.67 -22.34
N GLY A 533 2.08 -30.43 -22.22
CA GLY A 533 1.12 -31.40 -21.67
C GLY A 533 1.12 -31.58 -20.14
N ALA A 534 1.95 -30.84 -19.40
CA ALA A 534 1.89 -30.82 -17.94
C ALA A 534 0.68 -29.99 -17.47
N PRO A 535 -0.27 -30.54 -16.67
CA PRO A 535 -1.40 -29.75 -16.19
C PRO A 535 -0.90 -28.59 -15.33
N SER A 536 -1.25 -27.37 -15.73
CA SER A 536 -1.01 -26.15 -14.95
C SER A 536 -1.65 -26.27 -13.57
N GLY A 537 -0.91 -25.97 -12.50
CA GLY A 537 -1.45 -25.95 -11.13
C GLY A 537 -1.35 -27.26 -10.33
N ARG A 538 -0.71 -28.32 -10.84
CA ARG A 538 -0.28 -29.40 -9.93
C ARG A 538 0.93 -28.91 -9.13
N ALA A 539 0.73 -28.74 -7.82
CA ALA A 539 1.80 -28.63 -6.83
C ALA A 539 2.86 -29.73 -7.08
N PRO A 540 4.13 -29.55 -6.68
CA PRO A 540 5.12 -30.62 -6.70
C PRO A 540 4.51 -31.90 -6.14
N SER A 541 4.96 -33.05 -6.61
CA SER A 541 4.40 -34.33 -6.19
C SER A 541 4.54 -34.47 -4.67
N ASN A 542 3.47 -34.13 -3.95
CA ASN A 542 3.43 -34.03 -2.48
C ASN A 542 3.32 -35.43 -1.85
N TRP A 543 4.07 -36.37 -2.42
CA TRP A 543 4.18 -37.71 -1.88
C TRP A 543 5.00 -37.65 -0.60
N ASP A 544 4.69 -38.56 0.32
CA ASP A 544 5.50 -38.80 1.48
C ASP A 544 6.91 -39.28 1.07
N PRO A 545 7.89 -39.29 2.00
CA PRO A 545 9.27 -39.74 1.70
C PRO A 545 9.38 -41.15 1.10
N THR A 546 8.39 -42.03 1.31
CA THR A 546 8.36 -43.37 0.71
C THR A 546 7.73 -43.41 -0.69
N GLY A 547 7.09 -42.32 -1.12
CA GLY A 547 6.45 -42.21 -2.42
C GLY A 547 5.10 -42.95 -2.52
N ARG A 548 4.45 -43.28 -1.40
CA ARG A 548 3.25 -44.14 -1.34
C ARG A 548 1.96 -43.38 -1.03
N PHE A 549 2.05 -42.24 -0.36
CA PHE A 549 0.92 -41.47 0.15
C PHE A 549 0.98 -40.01 -0.29
N ARG A 550 -0.12 -39.45 -0.81
CA ARG A 550 -0.20 -38.04 -1.22
C ARG A 550 -1.48 -37.39 -0.71
N PRO A 551 -1.40 -36.38 0.19
CA PRO A 551 -2.58 -35.64 0.57
C PRO A 551 -3.00 -34.71 -0.57
N TYR A 552 -4.31 -34.59 -0.78
CA TYR A 552 -4.92 -33.71 -1.76
C TYR A 552 -6.25 -33.18 -1.26
N VAL A 553 -6.65 -32.01 -1.73
CA VAL A 553 -7.94 -31.41 -1.41
C VAL A 553 -8.89 -31.70 -2.56
N GLU A 554 -10.06 -32.23 -2.24
CA GLU A 554 -11.14 -32.44 -3.20
C GLU A 554 -12.28 -31.48 -2.89
N SER A 555 -12.74 -30.74 -3.90
CA SER A 555 -13.91 -29.86 -3.81
C SER A 555 -15.08 -30.49 -4.56
N LYS A 556 -16.19 -30.74 -3.86
CA LYS A 556 -17.42 -31.28 -4.45
C LYS A 556 -18.63 -30.54 -3.87
N ASP A 557 -19.51 -30.05 -4.73
CA ASP A 557 -20.74 -29.33 -4.34
C ASP A 557 -20.50 -28.14 -3.38
N GLY A 558 -19.38 -27.44 -3.55
CA GLY A 558 -18.98 -26.30 -2.71
C GLY A 558 -18.38 -26.67 -1.34
N GLN A 559 -18.23 -27.96 -1.04
CA GLN A 559 -17.59 -28.46 0.17
C GLN A 559 -16.21 -29.02 -0.15
N GLN A 560 -15.19 -28.72 0.68
CA GLN A 560 -13.87 -29.33 0.53
C GLN A 560 -13.62 -30.42 1.56
N ASN A 561 -12.83 -31.41 1.15
CA ASN A 561 -12.36 -32.49 1.99
C ASN A 561 -10.86 -32.69 1.77
N LEU A 562 -10.13 -32.94 2.86
CA LEU A 562 -8.74 -33.36 2.78
C LEU A 562 -8.71 -34.88 2.66
N TRP A 563 -8.15 -35.37 1.57
CA TRP A 563 -7.99 -36.78 1.24
C TRP A 563 -6.53 -37.18 1.20
N LEU A 564 -6.29 -38.48 1.32
CA LEU A 564 -5.01 -39.14 1.15
C LEU A 564 -5.13 -40.16 0.03
N GLU A 565 -4.45 -39.89 -1.07
CA GLU A 565 -4.23 -40.86 -2.13
C GLU A 565 -3.20 -41.90 -1.65
N ARG A 566 -3.48 -43.17 -1.95
CA ARG A 566 -2.64 -44.31 -1.59
C ARG A 566 -2.38 -45.09 -2.88
N LYS A 567 -1.11 -45.27 -3.27
CA LYS A 567 -0.78 -45.98 -4.53
C LYS A 567 -1.37 -47.39 -4.60
N ASP A 568 -1.37 -48.07 -3.46
CA ASP A 568 -1.71 -49.50 -3.36
C ASP A 568 -3.10 -49.74 -2.74
N SER A 569 -3.93 -48.70 -2.58
CA SER A 569 -5.23 -48.79 -1.88
C SER A 569 -6.20 -47.69 -2.28
N THR A 570 -7.48 -47.81 -1.93
CA THR A 570 -8.48 -46.75 -2.10
C THR A 570 -8.07 -45.45 -1.38
N PRO A 571 -8.44 -44.25 -1.84
CA PRO A 571 -8.18 -43.02 -1.09
C PRO A 571 -8.82 -43.04 0.31
N LEU A 572 -8.18 -42.35 1.27
CA LEU A 572 -8.64 -42.23 2.65
C LEU A 572 -8.97 -40.78 2.96
N ARG A 573 -10.15 -40.48 3.51
CA ARG A 573 -10.48 -39.13 3.97
C ARG A 573 -9.74 -38.83 5.28
N LEU A 574 -9.00 -37.72 5.32
CA LEU A 574 -8.25 -37.27 6.49
C LEU A 574 -9.06 -36.28 7.35
N ALA A 575 -9.74 -35.32 6.70
CA ALA A 575 -10.56 -34.29 7.35
C ALA A 575 -11.68 -33.81 6.44
N GLY A 576 -12.72 -33.21 7.01
CA GLY A 576 -13.83 -32.58 6.28
C GLY A 576 -15.22 -32.79 6.88
N PRO A 577 -16.21 -32.01 6.42
CA PRO A 577 -16.08 -30.91 5.45
C PRO A 577 -15.48 -29.64 6.07
N GLY A 578 -14.75 -28.85 5.28
CA GLY A 578 -14.09 -27.61 5.73
C GLY A 578 -13.35 -26.90 4.58
N HIS A 579 -12.50 -25.91 4.89
CA HIS A 579 -11.55 -25.37 3.92
C HIS A 579 -10.13 -25.85 4.23
N TYR A 580 -9.43 -26.31 3.19
CA TYR A 580 -8.11 -26.93 3.34
C TYR A 580 -7.14 -26.42 2.28
N GLN A 581 -5.93 -26.06 2.70
CA GLN A 581 -4.88 -25.61 1.80
C GLN A 581 -3.49 -26.14 2.23
N GLY A 582 -2.57 -26.23 1.26
CA GLY A 582 -1.14 -26.37 1.55
C GLY A 582 -0.71 -27.61 2.34
N ALA A 583 -1.44 -28.73 2.27
CA ALA A 583 -1.08 -29.95 3.00
C ALA A 583 0.34 -30.41 2.63
N THR A 584 1.18 -30.80 3.59
CA THR A 584 2.53 -31.30 3.34
C THR A 584 3.00 -32.27 4.43
N TRP A 585 3.94 -33.15 4.08
CA TRP A 585 4.52 -34.12 4.99
C TRP A 585 5.67 -33.51 5.80
N SER A 586 5.77 -33.90 7.07
CA SER A 586 7.05 -33.81 7.80
C SER A 586 8.15 -34.61 7.09
N VAL A 587 9.41 -34.20 7.28
CA VAL A 587 10.58 -34.83 6.64
C VAL A 587 10.65 -36.35 6.86
N GLY A 588 10.17 -36.84 8.01
CA GLY A 588 10.13 -38.28 8.32
C GLY A 588 8.85 -39.02 7.90
N GLY A 589 7.88 -38.33 7.28
CA GLY A 589 6.60 -38.93 6.85
C GLY A 589 5.66 -39.33 7.98
N ARG A 590 5.92 -38.89 9.22
CA ARG A 590 5.14 -39.27 10.43
C ARG A 590 4.04 -38.29 10.79
N ARG A 591 3.97 -37.17 10.10
CA ARG A 591 2.99 -36.09 10.32
C ARG A 591 2.63 -35.43 9.00
N ILE A 592 1.39 -35.01 8.90
CA ILE A 592 0.85 -34.15 7.84
C ILE A 592 0.49 -32.81 8.48
N TYR A 593 0.98 -31.72 7.92
CA TYR A 593 0.59 -30.37 8.29
C TYR A 593 -0.27 -29.78 7.17
N TYR A 594 -1.29 -29.00 7.51
CA TYR A 594 -2.15 -28.35 6.52
C TYR A 594 -2.78 -27.07 7.10
N GLN A 595 -3.21 -26.17 6.24
CA GLN A 595 -3.94 -24.96 6.65
C GLN A 595 -5.44 -25.23 6.63
N SER A 596 -6.16 -24.77 7.66
CA SER A 596 -7.61 -24.86 7.73
C SER A 596 -8.21 -23.78 8.63
N ASP A 597 -9.45 -23.38 8.34
CA ASP A 597 -10.27 -22.45 9.11
C ASP A 597 -11.39 -23.16 9.89
N GLU A 598 -11.21 -24.45 10.20
CA GLU A 598 -12.17 -25.26 10.97
C GLU A 598 -12.59 -24.64 12.32
N ASP A 599 -11.76 -23.77 12.92
CA ASP A 599 -12.06 -23.02 14.15
C ASP A 599 -12.59 -21.59 13.89
N GLY A 600 -12.90 -21.26 12.64
CA GLY A 600 -13.35 -19.95 12.15
C GLY A 600 -12.22 -19.01 11.71
N TRP A 601 -10.95 -19.43 11.80
CA TRP A 601 -9.77 -18.63 11.38
C TRP A 601 -8.70 -19.52 10.74
N PHE A 602 -8.02 -19.05 9.69
CA PHE A 602 -6.95 -19.85 9.09
C PHE A 602 -5.80 -20.09 10.09
N ASN A 603 -5.57 -21.36 10.40
CA ASN A 603 -4.48 -21.85 11.24
C ASN A 603 -3.77 -23.03 10.57
N ILE A 604 -2.58 -23.36 11.06
CA ILE A 604 -1.91 -24.62 10.71
C ILE A 604 -2.41 -25.70 11.66
N TRP A 605 -2.88 -26.79 11.07
CA TRP A 605 -3.29 -28.02 11.71
C TRP A 605 -2.28 -29.11 11.42
N LEU A 606 -2.19 -30.06 12.34
CA LEU A 606 -1.31 -31.21 12.23
C LEU A 606 -2.09 -32.51 12.48
N LEU A 607 -1.68 -33.57 11.80
CA LEU A 607 -2.16 -34.93 11.97
C LEU A 607 -0.97 -35.87 12.07
N ASP A 608 -0.92 -36.68 13.13
CA ASP A 608 0.09 -37.74 13.25
C ASP A 608 -0.29 -38.92 12.34
N PHE A 609 0.70 -39.59 11.74
CA PHE A 609 0.49 -40.60 10.71
C PHE A 609 1.41 -41.81 10.92
N ASP A 610 0.85 -43.01 10.73
CA ASP A 610 1.58 -44.26 10.72
C ASP A 610 1.86 -44.67 9.26
N PRO A 611 3.10 -44.50 8.75
CA PRO A 611 3.43 -44.86 7.37
C PRO A 611 3.43 -46.37 7.11
N ALA A 612 3.58 -47.20 8.15
CA ALA A 612 3.52 -48.65 8.00
C ALA A 612 2.07 -49.12 7.78
N ARG A 613 1.12 -48.52 8.51
CA ARG A 613 -0.32 -48.81 8.38
C ARG A 613 -1.00 -48.02 7.28
N GLY A 614 -0.43 -46.89 6.86
CA GLY A 614 -1.03 -45.98 5.89
C GLY A 614 -2.28 -45.27 6.43
N THR A 615 -2.31 -44.97 7.74
CA THR A 615 -3.46 -44.39 8.44
C THR A 615 -3.05 -43.30 9.46
N PRO A 616 -3.91 -42.30 9.72
CA PRO A 616 -3.76 -41.36 10.82
C PRO A 616 -3.67 -42.01 12.20
N ILE A 617 -3.00 -41.33 13.13
CA ILE A 617 -2.94 -41.65 14.55
C ILE A 617 -3.73 -40.58 15.31
N GLY A 618 -4.98 -40.89 15.64
CA GLY A 618 -5.87 -39.97 16.36
C GLY A 618 -6.45 -38.84 15.47
N PRO A 619 -7.21 -37.92 16.07
CA PRO A 619 -7.81 -36.80 15.36
C PRO A 619 -6.78 -35.71 15.01
N PRO A 620 -7.08 -34.84 14.04
CA PRO A 620 -6.29 -33.63 13.81
C PRO A 620 -6.18 -32.75 15.04
N ARG A 621 -5.06 -32.04 15.16
CA ARG A 621 -4.78 -31.11 16.25
C ARG A 621 -4.38 -29.76 15.66
N GLN A 622 -4.92 -28.69 16.23
CA GLN A 622 -4.44 -27.35 15.92
C GLN A 622 -2.96 -27.22 16.35
N SER A 623 -2.14 -26.68 15.44
CA SER A 623 -0.70 -26.53 15.60
C SER A 623 -0.30 -25.08 15.90
N SER A 624 -1.06 -24.11 15.38
CA SER A 624 -0.86 -22.67 15.59
C SER A 624 -2.12 -21.98 16.11
N TYR A 625 -1.95 -20.82 16.72
CA TYR A 625 -3.00 -19.98 17.28
C TYR A 625 -2.77 -18.51 16.89
N PHE A 626 -2.76 -18.22 15.57
CA PHE A 626 -2.57 -16.85 15.04
C PHE A 626 -3.73 -15.87 15.34
N ARG A 627 -4.73 -16.30 16.12
CA ARG A 627 -5.89 -15.47 16.47
C ARG A 627 -5.48 -14.34 17.42
N GLY A 628 -5.76 -13.09 17.03
CA GLY A 628 -5.40 -11.91 17.83
C GLY A 628 -3.88 -11.68 17.93
N SER A 629 -3.11 -12.39 17.12
CA SER A 629 -1.69 -12.15 16.91
C SER A 629 -1.52 -10.99 15.93
N PRO A 630 -0.44 -10.19 16.04
CA PRO A 630 -0.06 -9.26 14.97
C PRO A 630 0.33 -10.00 13.67
N TYR A 631 0.29 -11.33 13.64
CA TYR A 631 0.58 -12.15 12.48
C TYR A 631 -0.64 -13.00 12.09
N LEU A 632 -0.99 -12.99 10.80
CA LEU A 632 -2.15 -13.69 10.25
C LEU A 632 -1.73 -14.57 9.07
N LEU A 633 -2.39 -15.71 8.91
CA LEU A 633 -2.34 -16.47 7.66
C LEU A 633 -3.33 -15.85 6.67
N SER A 634 -2.87 -15.50 5.46
CA SER A 634 -3.78 -15.08 4.39
C SER A 634 -4.63 -16.26 3.88
N ASP A 635 -5.87 -15.96 3.50
CA ASP A 635 -6.78 -16.83 2.72
C ASP A 635 -6.25 -17.21 1.33
N SER A 636 -5.34 -16.37 0.80
CA SER A 636 -4.72 -16.48 -0.50
C SER A 636 -3.31 -17.13 -0.45
N ASN A 637 -2.97 -17.68 0.72
CA ASN A 637 -1.66 -18.23 1.03
C ASN A 637 -1.51 -19.65 0.43
N LEU A 638 -0.64 -19.79 -0.56
CA LEU A 638 -0.46 -21.03 -1.33
C LEU A 638 0.52 -22.02 -0.65
N GLY A 639 0.35 -22.25 0.66
CA GLY A 639 1.10 -23.24 1.43
C GLY A 639 2.36 -22.72 2.13
N PHE A 640 3.10 -23.64 2.75
CA PHE A 640 4.28 -23.39 3.57
C PHE A 640 5.37 -24.43 3.28
N ALA A 641 6.63 -24.08 3.56
CA ALA A 641 7.77 -24.96 3.34
C ALA A 641 8.12 -25.74 4.62
N MET A 642 8.21 -27.07 4.51
CA MET A 642 8.59 -27.96 5.60
C MET A 642 10.10 -27.96 5.85
N GLN A 643 10.56 -27.68 7.06
CA GLN A 643 11.94 -27.90 7.51
C GLN A 643 12.02 -28.97 8.61
N PRO A 644 13.20 -29.58 8.86
CA PRO A 644 13.35 -30.53 9.97
C PRO A 644 12.99 -29.97 11.35
N LYS A 645 13.21 -28.66 11.58
CA LYS A 645 13.05 -28.00 12.89
C LYS A 645 11.84 -27.07 12.97
N GLY A 646 11.07 -26.90 11.91
CA GLY A 646 9.95 -25.96 11.88
C GLY A 646 9.30 -25.84 10.51
N LEU A 647 8.41 -24.86 10.37
CA LEU A 647 7.79 -24.48 9.11
C LEU A 647 8.24 -23.09 8.69
N VAL A 648 8.47 -22.90 7.39
CA VAL A 648 8.57 -21.57 6.81
C VAL A 648 7.22 -21.17 6.23
N VAL A 649 6.60 -20.19 6.87
CA VAL A 649 5.21 -19.80 6.68
C VAL A 649 5.16 -18.34 6.20
N PRO A 650 4.42 -18.02 5.13
CA PRO A 650 4.08 -16.64 4.81
C PRO A 650 3.08 -16.12 5.84
N LEU A 651 3.44 -15.07 6.57
CA LEU A 651 2.54 -14.43 7.53
C LEU A 651 2.37 -12.97 7.16
N LEU A 652 1.12 -12.53 7.15
CA LEU A 652 0.73 -11.13 7.04
C LEU A 652 0.94 -10.48 8.41
N GLU A 653 1.74 -9.44 8.46
CA GLU A 653 1.95 -8.63 9.65
C GLU A 653 0.82 -7.60 9.70
N ASN A 654 -0.13 -7.76 10.62
CA ASN A 654 -1.18 -6.79 10.89
C ASN A 654 -0.60 -5.63 11.71
N ARG A 655 0.20 -4.79 11.04
CA ARG A 655 0.95 -3.70 11.66
C ARG A 655 0.47 -2.34 11.15
N GLY A 656 0.36 -1.39 12.06
CA GLY A 656 0.12 0.01 11.76
C GLY A 656 1.23 0.83 12.40
N ASP A 657 1.87 1.70 11.62
CA ASP A 657 2.84 2.63 12.17
C ASP A 657 2.29 4.06 12.07
N LEU A 658 2.70 4.93 13.00
CA LEU A 658 2.45 6.36 12.87
C LEU A 658 3.52 7.02 12.02
N TRP A 659 3.08 7.92 11.15
CA TRP A 659 3.93 8.69 10.26
C TRP A 659 3.59 10.17 10.37
N LEU A 660 4.60 11.01 10.10
CA LEU A 660 4.49 12.47 10.15
C LEU A 660 4.98 13.09 8.84
N ILE A 661 4.18 13.99 8.28
CA ILE A 661 4.55 14.84 7.14
C ILE A 661 4.81 16.26 7.65
N ARG A 662 5.96 16.81 7.29
CA ARG A 662 6.32 18.22 7.51
C ARG A 662 6.48 18.94 6.18
N SER A 663 5.89 20.13 6.05
CA SER A 663 6.17 21.06 4.96
C SER A 663 7.22 22.06 5.43
N HIS A 664 8.36 22.12 4.74
CA HIS A 664 9.34 23.19 4.91
C HIS A 664 9.09 24.36 3.97
#